data_AF-A0A010YRT7-F1
#
_entry.id   AF-A0A010YRT7-F1
#
_cell.length_a   1.000
_cell.length_b   1.000
_cell.length_c   1.000
_cell.angle_alpha   90.00
_cell.angle_beta   90.00
_cell.angle_gamma   90.00
#
_symmetry.space_group_name_H-M   'P 1'
#
loop_
_entity.id
_entity.type
_entity.pdbx_description
1 polymer ?
#
loop_
_entity_poly.entity_id
_entity_poly.type
_entity_poly.pdbx_seq_one_letter_code
_entity_poly.pdbx_strand_id
1 'polypeptide(L)'
;MNTNVAKDSLVGVQAQNIYAEDVEATVVHGDFNRYELGPDDPPEKEFGIGVAQLDDGTPHTALDTISRARARGLLNNSVRFHWLLAFFSGRTVHQLDEHEVRRLQLAQEWIQPEGDDEWAEGLRTIENLLNNPGDRACAAKEIETLPDVPRRKILRHLELLLEGASRDALWEATAAQARADQFANDRTERVWKFFEADPVRPRPAPMEPGPARIALVKAAAACALFTSGAGYLAWIALRTQPWSAILPILAVALGVFAYASGTADWRIHRTRPDVRAAQYRYRPRTEVELLPELTRVGFTRQIDRYFAQYFREHMPADADASHWSSRTAAVRRKMRNDIVRQYRESRVSAERLRWLVEFRAEDVARRYRDGTLPGYAKRFRAITALALLLLGGVLLAFGGGLLIWLAVSGEPLRGLVAVLCALGSGVLAARWGIRVAVDKRLVAAENAEAVAQFARDLVEYRRWNDVLRDRPTDPEMAAWLDCDRKLLITAALERYKLLPSQVIAHAVLEAKAESSRRRARMRRGTWRYERYSVRVFLLTHDGVRQVAAEIDLARATRRTRQRANYRFDAIASVQVTETDARGQIFELTLINGDPIKEEVVASEVPDEDHLDADIARELTLDSAGLNNTLHVLEGIAAEGKEWARQRSRGTYRNDALRSLFGSAEG
;
A
#
# COMPACT_ATOMS: atom_id res chain seq x y z
N MET A 1 -45.59 -0.52 -38.52
CA MET A 1 -44.82 0.66 -38.98
C MET A 1 -44.71 1.60 -37.78
N ASN A 2 -43.48 1.91 -37.37
CA ASN A 2 -43.08 2.70 -36.18
C ASN A 2 -43.88 4.00 -36.00
N THR A 3 -44.15 4.55 -34.81
CA THR A 3 -43.15 5.16 -33.90
C THR A 3 -43.79 5.63 -32.57
N ASN A 4 -42.96 5.62 -31.54
CA ASN A 4 -43.10 6.21 -30.19
C ASN A 4 -43.45 7.71 -30.16
N VAL A 5 -44.03 8.20 -29.06
CA VAL A 5 -43.42 9.12 -28.07
C VAL A 5 -44.36 9.27 -26.87
N ALA A 6 -43.94 8.83 -25.68
CA ALA A 6 -44.52 9.22 -24.39
C ALA A 6 -43.60 10.24 -23.72
N LYS A 7 -44.19 11.35 -23.27
CA LYS A 7 -43.57 12.42 -22.46
C LYS A 7 -43.47 11.94 -21.01
N ASP A 8 -42.28 11.97 -20.44
CA ASP A 8 -42.12 11.98 -18.97
C ASP A 8 -41.45 13.28 -18.51
N SER A 9 -42.14 13.90 -17.56
CA SER A 9 -41.80 15.13 -16.86
C SER A 9 -40.78 14.87 -15.75
N LEU A 10 -39.65 15.56 -15.84
CA LEU A 10 -38.64 15.70 -14.79
C LEU A 10 -39.06 16.76 -13.77
N VAL A 11 -39.30 16.38 -12.51
CA VAL A 11 -39.10 17.27 -11.34
C VAL A 11 -38.62 16.48 -10.13
N GLY A 12 -37.34 16.69 -9.79
CA GLY A 12 -36.80 16.87 -8.45
C GLY A 12 -37.09 15.83 -7.35
N VAL A 13 -36.14 14.92 -7.14
CA VAL A 13 -35.87 14.36 -5.80
C VAL A 13 -34.41 14.64 -5.44
N GLN A 14 -34.23 15.27 -4.29
CA GLN A 14 -32.96 15.70 -3.71
C GLN A 14 -32.00 14.51 -3.57
N ALA A 15 -30.88 14.56 -4.31
CA ALA A 15 -29.72 13.72 -4.04
C ALA A 15 -29.06 14.22 -2.73
N GLN A 16 -29.41 13.56 -1.63
CA GLN A 16 -28.72 13.74 -0.37
C GLN A 16 -27.40 12.97 -0.45
N ASN A 17 -26.30 13.71 -0.36
CA ASN A 17 -24.92 13.24 -0.41
C ASN A 17 -24.68 12.00 0.48
N ILE A 18 -24.39 10.86 -0.14
CA ILE A 18 -23.71 9.73 0.49
C ILE A 18 -22.21 9.97 0.28
N TYR A 19 -21.57 10.67 1.22
CA TYR A 19 -20.10 10.73 1.33
C TYR A 19 -19.64 9.65 2.30
N ALA A 20 -19.19 8.51 1.79
CA ALA A 20 -18.16 7.62 2.38
C ALA A 20 -18.01 6.35 1.53
N GLU A 21 -17.53 6.47 0.28
CA GLU A 21 -16.83 5.34 -0.31
C GLU A 21 -15.45 5.26 0.37
N ASP A 22 -15.37 4.42 1.40
CA ASP A 22 -14.12 4.04 2.06
C ASP A 22 -13.25 3.27 1.05
N VAL A 23 -12.53 4.00 0.17
CA VAL A 23 -11.66 3.36 -0.84
C VAL A 23 -10.53 2.61 -0.14
N GLU A 24 -10.65 1.29 -0.22
CA GLU A 24 -9.72 0.25 0.20
C GLU A 24 -8.30 0.48 -0.35
N ALA A 25 -7.29 0.40 0.52
CA ALA A 25 -5.90 0.39 0.08
C ALA A 25 -5.57 -0.99 -0.50
N THR A 26 -5.13 -1.05 -1.76
CA THR A 26 -4.94 -2.27 -2.53
C THR A 26 -3.51 -2.38 -3.04
N VAL A 27 -2.68 -3.15 -2.33
CA VAL A 27 -1.25 -3.30 -2.66
C VAL A 27 -1.00 -4.58 -3.46
N VAL A 28 -0.30 -4.46 -4.59
CA VAL A 28 0.26 -5.61 -5.31
C VAL A 28 1.78 -5.51 -5.25
N HIS A 29 2.42 -6.49 -4.62
CA HIS A 29 3.89 -6.56 -4.54
C HIS A 29 4.45 -7.09 -5.86
N GLY A 30 5.31 -6.31 -6.52
CA GLY A 30 5.76 -6.55 -7.89
C GLY A 30 7.22 -6.95 -8.06
N ASP A 31 8.04 -6.87 -7.01
CA ASP A 31 9.51 -7.03 -7.14
C ASP A 31 10.00 -8.47 -6.82
N PHE A 32 9.14 -9.37 -6.35
CA PHE A 32 9.50 -10.76 -6.03
C PHE A 32 8.73 -11.76 -6.89
N ASN A 33 9.43 -12.34 -7.88
CA ASN A 33 8.93 -13.35 -8.82
C ASN A 33 8.76 -14.75 -8.18
N ARG A 34 8.03 -14.83 -7.06
CA ARG A 34 7.92 -16.08 -6.30
C ARG A 34 7.07 -17.14 -7.01
N TYR A 35 6.03 -16.73 -7.75
CA TYR A 35 5.11 -17.63 -8.46
C TYR A 35 5.22 -17.51 -9.99
N GLU A 36 6.27 -16.86 -10.50
CA GLU A 36 6.48 -16.72 -11.94
C GLU A 36 7.36 -17.86 -12.46
N LEU A 37 6.81 -18.60 -13.41
CA LEU A 37 7.52 -19.57 -14.24
C LEU A 37 7.86 -18.93 -15.59
N GLY A 38 9.14 -18.90 -15.89
CA GLY A 38 9.66 -18.71 -17.24
C GLY A 38 9.56 -20.01 -18.04
N PRO A 39 9.48 -19.93 -19.39
CA PRO A 39 9.34 -21.11 -20.26
C PRO A 39 10.51 -22.11 -20.15
N ASP A 40 11.69 -21.64 -19.75
CA ASP A 40 12.91 -22.45 -19.62
C ASP A 40 13.30 -22.71 -18.14
N ASP A 41 12.44 -22.39 -17.18
CA ASP A 41 12.76 -22.59 -15.76
C ASP A 41 12.93 -24.07 -15.40
N PRO A 42 13.88 -24.42 -14.51
CA PRO A 42 14.15 -25.79 -14.12
C PRO A 42 12.98 -26.40 -13.32
N PRO A 43 12.76 -27.73 -13.40
CA PRO A 43 11.65 -28.40 -12.72
C PRO A 43 11.70 -28.26 -11.19
N GLU A 44 12.88 -28.05 -10.59
CA GLU A 44 13.05 -27.77 -9.17
C GLU A 44 12.39 -26.45 -8.75
N LYS A 45 12.45 -25.43 -9.61
CA LYS A 45 11.79 -24.15 -9.35
C LYS A 45 10.28 -24.28 -9.44
N GLU A 46 9.78 -25.04 -10.42
CA GLU A 46 8.36 -25.36 -10.55
C GLU A 46 7.83 -26.13 -9.34
N PHE A 47 8.58 -27.12 -8.85
CA PHE A 47 8.26 -27.81 -7.60
C PHE A 47 8.23 -26.84 -6.41
N GLY A 48 9.23 -25.96 -6.27
CA GLY A 48 9.27 -24.94 -5.21
C GLY A 48 8.05 -24.01 -5.22
N ILE A 49 7.54 -23.65 -6.40
CA ILE A 49 6.30 -22.87 -6.57
C ILE A 49 5.10 -23.67 -6.10
N GLY A 50 5.01 -24.95 -6.48
CA GLY A 50 3.93 -25.84 -6.03
C GLY A 50 3.90 -26.02 -4.51
N VAL A 51 5.07 -26.15 -3.87
CA VAL A 51 5.16 -26.20 -2.39
C VAL A 51 4.70 -24.88 -1.77
N ALA A 52 5.10 -23.73 -2.34
CA ALA A 52 4.64 -22.43 -1.86
C ALA A 52 3.11 -22.27 -1.97
N GLN A 53 2.52 -22.69 -3.11
CA GLN A 53 1.06 -22.71 -3.31
C GLN A 53 0.35 -23.59 -2.28
N LEU A 54 0.91 -24.77 -1.97
CA LEU A 54 0.35 -25.64 -0.94
C LEU A 54 0.40 -24.96 0.44
N ASP A 55 1.54 -24.34 0.76
CA ASP A 55 1.74 -23.59 2.00
C ASP A 55 0.88 -22.30 2.08
N ASP A 56 0.42 -21.78 0.94
CA ASP A 56 -0.50 -20.64 0.87
C ASP A 56 -1.99 -21.01 1.02
N GLY A 57 -2.28 -22.31 1.04
CA GLY A 57 -3.63 -22.85 1.16
C GLY A 57 -4.35 -23.07 -0.18
N THR A 58 -3.62 -23.18 -1.30
CA THR A 58 -4.20 -23.50 -2.62
C THR A 58 -3.78 -24.90 -3.09
N PRO A 59 -4.32 -25.97 -2.48
CA PRO A 59 -3.84 -27.33 -2.71
C PRO A 59 -4.13 -27.85 -4.12
N HIS A 60 -5.21 -27.40 -4.77
CA HIS A 60 -5.54 -27.87 -6.12
C HIS A 60 -4.52 -27.34 -7.15
N THR A 61 -4.22 -26.04 -7.11
CA THR A 61 -3.19 -25.46 -7.98
C THR A 61 -1.80 -26.01 -7.66
N ALA A 62 -1.51 -26.26 -6.38
CA ALA A 62 -0.27 -26.89 -5.97
C ALA A 62 -0.13 -28.30 -6.56
N LEU A 63 -1.19 -29.12 -6.52
CA LEU A 63 -1.20 -30.46 -7.08
C LEU A 63 -0.86 -30.46 -8.56
N ASP A 64 -1.45 -29.56 -9.33
CA ASP A 64 -1.19 -29.45 -10.77
C ASP A 64 0.24 -28.99 -11.06
N THR A 65 0.74 -27.99 -10.33
CA THR A 65 2.11 -27.50 -10.47
C THR A 65 3.15 -28.56 -10.10
N ILE A 66 2.96 -29.28 -8.99
CA ILE A 66 3.83 -30.39 -8.57
C ILE A 66 3.76 -31.54 -9.60
N SER A 67 2.57 -31.82 -10.13
CA SER A 67 2.39 -32.85 -11.16
C SER A 67 3.13 -32.52 -12.46
N ARG A 68 3.19 -31.23 -12.86
CA ARG A 68 4.00 -30.78 -14.01
C ARG A 68 5.51 -30.91 -13.75
N ALA A 69 5.99 -30.50 -12.58
CA ALA A 69 7.39 -30.70 -12.20
C ALA A 69 7.79 -32.18 -12.24
N ARG A 70 6.91 -33.07 -11.76
CA ARG A 70 7.06 -34.52 -11.88
C ARG A 70 7.12 -34.98 -13.34
N ALA A 71 6.21 -34.51 -14.20
CA ALA A 71 6.18 -34.90 -15.61
C ALA A 71 7.47 -34.51 -16.36
N ARG A 72 8.21 -33.51 -15.85
CA ARG A 72 9.52 -33.10 -16.35
C ARG A 72 10.70 -33.87 -15.75
N GLY A 73 10.44 -34.91 -14.94
CA GLY A 73 11.43 -35.87 -14.46
C GLY A 73 11.92 -35.68 -13.03
N LEU A 74 11.38 -34.72 -12.26
CA LEU A 74 11.78 -34.53 -10.86
C LEU A 74 11.10 -35.57 -9.95
N LEU A 75 11.84 -36.61 -9.58
CA LEU A 75 11.36 -37.75 -8.81
C LEU A 75 12.20 -37.95 -7.54
N ASN A 76 11.77 -37.36 -6.42
CA ASN A 76 12.36 -37.57 -5.10
C ASN A 76 11.26 -37.71 -4.03
N ASN A 77 11.62 -38.14 -2.82
CA ASN A 77 10.65 -38.34 -1.73
C ASN A 77 9.95 -37.04 -1.32
N SER A 78 10.63 -35.90 -1.40
CA SER A 78 10.00 -34.60 -1.11
C SER A 78 8.85 -34.31 -2.08
N VAL A 79 9.02 -34.59 -3.38
CA VAL A 79 7.98 -34.45 -4.40
C VAL A 79 6.83 -35.42 -4.13
N ARG A 80 7.13 -36.70 -3.84
CA ARG A 80 6.12 -37.72 -3.47
C ARG A 80 5.28 -37.26 -2.27
N PHE A 81 5.94 -36.79 -1.23
CA PHE A 81 5.33 -36.31 0.00
C PHE A 81 4.41 -35.11 -0.24
N HIS A 82 4.92 -34.06 -0.89
CA HIS A 82 4.12 -32.87 -1.14
C HIS A 82 2.99 -33.09 -2.16
N TRP A 83 3.17 -34.00 -3.12
CA TRP A 83 2.11 -34.39 -4.03
C TRP A 83 0.94 -35.06 -3.29
N LEU A 84 1.24 -36.00 -2.39
CA LEU A 84 0.22 -36.63 -1.54
C LEU A 84 -0.48 -35.61 -0.64
N LEU A 85 0.27 -34.70 -0.02
CA LEU A 85 -0.33 -33.63 0.79
C LEU A 85 -1.24 -32.74 -0.04
N ALA A 86 -0.82 -32.30 -1.23
CA ALA A 86 -1.65 -31.49 -2.11
C ALA A 86 -2.91 -32.23 -2.56
N PHE A 87 -2.81 -33.55 -2.78
CA PHE A 87 -3.94 -34.39 -3.19
C PHE A 87 -5.03 -34.50 -2.11
N PHE A 88 -4.63 -34.65 -0.85
CA PHE A 88 -5.56 -34.86 0.28
C PHE A 88 -5.87 -33.59 1.09
N SER A 89 -5.11 -32.52 0.90
CA SER A 89 -5.23 -31.29 1.70
C SER A 89 -6.64 -30.70 1.63
N GLY A 90 -7.26 -30.52 2.79
CA GLY A 90 -8.60 -29.91 2.88
C GLY A 90 -9.73 -30.82 2.43
N ARG A 91 -9.46 -32.12 2.20
CA ARG A 91 -10.42 -33.08 1.68
C ARG A 91 -10.58 -34.27 2.62
N THR A 92 -11.77 -34.85 2.60
CA THR A 92 -12.09 -36.13 3.23
C THR A 92 -11.94 -37.26 2.20
N VAL A 93 -11.68 -38.50 2.64
CA VAL A 93 -11.58 -39.68 1.73
C VAL A 93 -12.77 -39.78 0.78
N HIS A 94 -13.96 -39.51 1.30
CA HIS A 94 -15.22 -39.67 0.56
C HIS A 94 -15.44 -38.57 -0.50
N GLN A 95 -14.56 -37.56 -0.57
CA GLN A 95 -14.64 -36.39 -1.46
C GLN A 95 -13.83 -36.60 -2.73
N LEU A 96 -13.11 -37.71 -2.83
CA LEU A 96 -12.45 -38.14 -4.05
C LEU A 96 -13.50 -38.69 -5.01
N ASP A 97 -13.52 -38.25 -6.26
CA ASP A 97 -14.35 -38.86 -7.30
C ASP A 97 -13.72 -40.16 -7.84
N GLU A 98 -14.39 -40.87 -8.75
CA GLU A 98 -13.81 -42.10 -9.32
C GLU A 98 -12.55 -41.86 -10.17
N HIS A 99 -12.45 -40.73 -10.86
CA HIS A 99 -11.30 -40.39 -11.69
C HIS A 99 -10.07 -40.10 -10.83
N GLU A 100 -10.25 -39.43 -9.70
CA GLU A 100 -9.22 -39.13 -8.72
C GLU A 100 -8.77 -40.37 -7.98
N VAL A 101 -9.70 -41.26 -7.61
CA VAL A 101 -9.34 -42.58 -7.09
C VAL A 101 -8.45 -43.29 -8.11
N ARG A 102 -8.87 -43.41 -9.39
CA ARG A 102 -8.05 -43.99 -10.45
C ARG A 102 -6.68 -43.31 -10.60
N ARG A 103 -6.62 -41.97 -10.48
CA ARG A 103 -5.38 -41.20 -10.52
C ARG A 103 -4.44 -41.60 -9.38
N LEU A 104 -4.97 -41.85 -8.19
CA LEU A 104 -4.22 -42.34 -7.04
C LEU A 104 -3.74 -43.79 -7.24
N GLN A 105 -4.58 -44.66 -7.82
CA GLN A 105 -4.19 -46.05 -8.14
C GLN A 105 -3.00 -46.08 -9.11
N LEU A 106 -3.07 -45.29 -10.18
CA LEU A 106 -1.96 -45.15 -11.14
C LEU A 106 -0.72 -44.50 -10.52
N ALA A 107 -0.89 -43.79 -9.41
CA ALA A 107 0.19 -43.14 -8.69
C ALA A 107 0.84 -44.04 -7.61
N GLN A 108 0.22 -45.16 -7.25
CA GLN A 108 0.66 -46.00 -6.13
C GLN A 108 2.10 -46.52 -6.29
N GLU A 109 2.47 -46.99 -7.49
CA GLU A 109 3.80 -47.57 -7.74
C GLU A 109 4.95 -46.58 -7.51
N TRP A 110 4.74 -45.28 -7.73
CA TRP A 110 5.81 -44.28 -7.58
C TRP A 110 5.79 -43.54 -6.25
N ILE A 111 4.70 -43.62 -5.48
CA ILE A 111 4.56 -42.92 -4.19
C ILE A 111 5.35 -43.63 -3.08
N GLN A 112 5.70 -44.90 -3.29
CA GLN A 112 6.47 -45.71 -2.35
C GLN A 112 7.73 -44.97 -1.86
N PRO A 113 8.00 -44.92 -0.55
CA PRO A 113 9.17 -44.24 -0.01
C PRO A 113 10.47 -44.95 -0.41
N GLU A 114 11.46 -44.19 -0.90
CA GLU A 114 12.78 -44.73 -1.26
C GLU A 114 13.86 -44.29 -0.27
N GLY A 115 14.67 -45.21 0.26
CA GLY A 115 15.74 -44.84 1.20
C GLY A 115 15.21 -44.37 2.56
N ASP A 116 15.99 -43.57 3.30
CA ASP A 116 15.71 -43.23 4.71
C ASP A 116 15.90 -41.73 5.02
N ASP A 117 15.33 -40.87 4.17
CA ASP A 117 15.31 -39.43 4.43
C ASP A 117 14.07 -39.00 5.26
N GLU A 118 14.09 -37.76 5.75
CA GLU A 118 13.00 -37.18 6.56
C GLU A 118 11.63 -37.22 5.85
N TRP A 119 11.62 -37.18 4.52
CA TRP A 119 10.42 -37.22 3.70
C TRP A 119 9.89 -38.63 3.51
N ALA A 120 10.77 -39.64 3.41
CA ALA A 120 10.42 -41.06 3.41
C ALA A 120 9.73 -41.45 4.73
N GLU A 121 10.23 -40.98 5.87
CA GLU A 121 9.60 -41.21 7.16
C GLU A 121 8.19 -40.57 7.23
N GLY A 122 8.07 -39.34 6.73
CA GLY A 122 6.77 -38.67 6.57
C GLY A 122 5.81 -39.43 5.66
N LEU A 123 6.29 -39.96 4.51
CA LEU A 123 5.52 -40.77 3.58
C LEU A 123 5.01 -42.06 4.22
N ARG A 124 5.88 -42.81 4.90
CA ARG A 124 5.50 -44.03 5.65
C ARG A 124 4.43 -43.72 6.69
N THR A 125 4.55 -42.59 7.38
CA THR A 125 3.54 -42.16 8.35
C THR A 125 2.19 -41.89 7.67
N ILE A 126 2.17 -41.21 6.51
CA ILE A 126 0.94 -40.99 5.74
C ILE A 126 0.33 -42.31 5.27
N GLU A 127 1.14 -43.24 4.76
CA GLU A 127 0.69 -44.57 4.35
C GLU A 127 0.12 -45.36 5.54
N ASN A 128 0.79 -45.35 6.69
CA ASN A 128 0.32 -45.98 7.93
C ASN A 128 -1.01 -45.38 8.40
N LEU A 129 -1.15 -44.06 8.34
CA LEU A 129 -2.39 -43.35 8.70
C LEU A 129 -3.55 -43.76 7.79
N LEU A 130 -3.29 -43.96 6.49
CA LEU A 130 -4.27 -44.42 5.52
C LEU A 130 -4.62 -45.92 5.69
N ASN A 131 -3.64 -46.74 6.06
CA ASN A 131 -3.78 -48.19 6.21
C ASN A 131 -4.45 -48.62 7.52
N ASN A 132 -4.09 -47.98 8.63
CA ASN A 132 -4.44 -48.42 9.98
C ASN A 132 -5.25 -47.36 10.76
N PRO A 133 -6.46 -46.97 10.30
CA PRO A 133 -7.28 -45.96 10.98
C PRO A 133 -7.78 -46.38 12.38
N GLY A 134 -7.57 -47.66 12.76
CA GLY A 134 -8.02 -48.24 14.02
C GLY A 134 -7.01 -48.19 15.17
N ASP A 135 -5.69 -48.09 14.90
CA ASP A 135 -4.65 -48.11 15.94
C ASP A 135 -4.29 -46.69 16.42
N ARG A 136 -5.27 -46.13 17.15
CA ARG A 136 -5.42 -44.71 17.45
C ARG A 136 -4.32 -44.10 18.33
N ALA A 137 -3.66 -44.91 19.14
CA ALA A 137 -2.58 -44.46 20.04
C ALA A 137 -1.20 -44.51 19.35
N CYS A 138 -1.00 -45.48 18.45
CA CYS A 138 0.23 -45.60 17.66
C CYS A 138 0.35 -44.46 16.66
N ALA A 139 -0.73 -44.11 15.95
CA ALA A 139 -0.74 -43.04 14.95
C ALA A 139 -0.36 -41.66 15.52
N ALA A 140 -0.89 -41.29 16.69
CA ALA A 140 -0.54 -40.03 17.33
C ALA A 140 0.94 -40.00 17.78
N LYS A 141 1.43 -41.14 18.31
CA LYS A 141 2.82 -41.29 18.75
C LYS A 141 3.81 -41.28 17.59
N GLU A 142 3.47 -41.89 16.45
CA GLU A 142 4.26 -41.84 15.22
C GLU A 142 4.41 -40.41 14.70
N ILE A 143 3.32 -39.62 14.73
CA ILE A 143 3.37 -38.21 14.33
C ILE A 143 4.23 -37.39 15.29
N GLU A 144 4.18 -37.67 16.61
CA GLU A 144 5.03 -36.98 17.58
C GLU A 144 6.53 -37.25 17.37
N THR A 145 6.89 -38.47 16.96
CA THR A 145 8.28 -38.87 16.70
C THR A 145 8.86 -38.29 15.40
N LEU A 146 8.02 -37.80 14.49
CA LEU A 146 8.47 -37.24 13.21
C LEU A 146 9.32 -35.97 13.37
N PRO A 147 10.24 -35.72 12.42
CA PRO A 147 10.93 -34.44 12.30
C PRO A 147 9.95 -33.27 12.15
N ASP A 148 10.36 -32.08 12.63
CA ASP A 148 9.49 -30.90 12.77
C ASP A 148 8.80 -30.45 11.47
N VAL A 149 9.46 -30.58 10.32
CA VAL A 149 8.94 -30.09 9.03
C VAL A 149 7.85 -31.03 8.47
N PRO A 150 8.10 -32.33 8.23
CA PRO A 150 7.06 -33.28 7.85
C PRO A 150 5.89 -33.32 8.83
N ARG A 151 6.17 -33.31 10.14
CA ARG A 151 5.15 -33.31 11.20
C ARG A 151 4.18 -32.15 11.04
N ARG A 152 4.69 -30.92 10.94
CA ARG A 152 3.85 -29.73 10.77
C ARG A 152 3.03 -29.77 9.48
N LYS A 153 3.59 -30.26 8.39
CA LYS A 153 2.88 -30.37 7.11
C LYS A 153 1.75 -31.42 7.17
N ILE A 154 1.98 -32.56 7.81
CA ILE A 154 0.93 -33.58 8.05
C ILE A 154 -0.20 -33.00 8.91
N LEU A 155 0.15 -32.40 10.07
CA LEU A 155 -0.82 -31.75 10.96
C LEU A 155 -1.60 -30.63 10.24
N ARG A 156 -0.97 -29.98 9.26
CA ARG A 156 -1.58 -28.90 8.50
C ARG A 156 -2.63 -29.37 7.51
N HIS A 157 -2.31 -30.41 6.73
CA HIS A 157 -3.08 -30.76 5.53
C HIS A 157 -3.97 -31.98 5.70
N LEU A 158 -3.66 -32.92 6.59
CA LEU A 158 -4.34 -34.22 6.67
C LEU A 158 -5.38 -34.33 7.79
N GLU A 159 -5.79 -33.22 8.39
CA GLU A 159 -6.76 -33.20 9.50
C GLU A 159 -8.13 -33.80 9.15
N LEU A 160 -8.58 -33.62 7.90
CA LEU A 160 -9.88 -34.08 7.40
C LEU A 160 -9.86 -35.53 6.91
N LEU A 161 -8.67 -36.12 6.77
CA LEU A 161 -8.51 -37.48 6.26
C LEU A 161 -8.83 -38.54 7.31
N LEU A 162 -8.63 -38.22 8.59
CA LEU A 162 -8.78 -39.17 9.69
C LEU A 162 -10.22 -39.25 10.22
N GLU A 163 -10.58 -40.42 10.76
CA GLU A 163 -11.89 -40.70 11.36
C GLU A 163 -11.75 -41.15 12.84
N GLY A 164 -12.81 -40.96 13.64
CA GLY A 164 -12.87 -41.46 15.02
C GLY A 164 -11.82 -40.84 15.97
N ALA A 165 -11.34 -41.61 16.93
CA ALA A 165 -10.46 -41.10 18.00
C ALA A 165 -9.08 -40.63 17.50
N SER A 166 -8.58 -41.15 16.38
CA SER A 166 -7.33 -40.65 15.76
C SER A 166 -7.50 -39.21 15.30
N ARG A 167 -8.69 -38.85 14.80
CA ARG A 167 -9.03 -37.46 14.45
C ARG A 167 -9.08 -36.56 15.68
N ASP A 168 -9.62 -37.07 16.80
CA ASP A 168 -9.68 -36.31 18.05
C ASP A 168 -8.27 -35.98 18.58
N ALA A 169 -7.38 -36.98 18.63
CA ALA A 169 -6.00 -36.81 19.06
C ALA A 169 -5.20 -35.91 18.11
N LEU A 170 -5.32 -36.12 16.80
CA LEU A 170 -4.67 -35.28 15.80
C LEU A 170 -5.14 -33.83 15.90
N TRP A 171 -6.44 -33.62 16.08
CA TRP A 171 -7.00 -32.27 16.23
C TRP A 171 -6.49 -31.58 17.49
N GLU A 172 -6.35 -32.31 18.61
CA GLU A 172 -5.78 -31.76 19.83
C GLU A 172 -4.32 -31.32 19.63
N ALA A 173 -3.50 -32.14 18.97
CA ALA A 173 -2.13 -31.79 18.59
C ALA A 173 -2.08 -30.58 17.64
N THR A 174 -2.92 -30.57 16.60
CA THR A 174 -3.04 -29.45 15.65
C THR A 174 -3.48 -28.17 16.34
N ALA A 175 -4.43 -28.24 17.28
CA ALA A 175 -4.89 -27.08 18.05
C ALA A 175 -3.80 -26.57 19.00
N ALA A 176 -3.04 -27.46 19.65
CA ALA A 176 -1.90 -27.09 20.49
C ALA A 176 -0.80 -26.40 19.69
N GLN A 177 -0.43 -26.95 18.52
CA GLN A 177 0.53 -26.33 17.60
C GLN A 177 0.02 -24.97 17.12
N ALA A 178 -1.24 -24.85 16.72
CA ALA A 178 -1.83 -23.59 16.29
C ALA A 178 -1.82 -22.52 17.39
N ARG A 179 -2.00 -22.89 18.66
CA ARG A 179 -1.87 -21.95 19.80
C ARG A 179 -0.43 -21.47 19.96
N ALA A 180 0.55 -22.36 19.82
CA ALA A 180 1.97 -22.02 19.92
C ALA A 180 2.40 -21.10 18.76
N ASP A 181 1.95 -21.41 17.55
CA ASP A 181 2.37 -20.72 16.33
C ASP A 181 1.54 -19.45 16.02
N GLN A 182 0.43 -19.23 16.74
CA GLN A 182 -0.47 -18.09 16.49
C GLN A 182 0.24 -16.73 16.46
N PHE A 183 1.26 -16.56 17.31
CA PHE A 183 2.07 -15.36 17.42
C PHE A 183 3.55 -15.58 17.04
N ALA A 184 3.87 -16.71 16.40
CA ALA A 184 5.24 -17.01 15.99
C ALA A 184 5.80 -15.94 15.04
N ASN A 185 7.12 -15.75 15.09
CA ASN A 185 7.87 -14.81 14.28
C ASN A 185 7.33 -13.37 14.36
N ASP A 186 7.00 -12.87 15.56
CA ASP A 186 6.60 -11.48 15.83
C ASP A 186 5.45 -10.96 14.96
N ARG A 187 4.45 -11.82 14.74
CA ARG A 187 3.26 -11.56 13.92
C ARG A 187 2.70 -10.14 14.08
N THR A 188 2.47 -9.69 15.31
CA THR A 188 1.84 -8.39 15.59
C THR A 188 2.67 -7.21 15.08
N GLU A 189 4.00 -7.31 15.09
CA GLU A 189 4.90 -6.27 14.62
C GLU A 189 5.14 -6.33 13.10
N ARG A 190 4.84 -7.46 12.46
CA ARG A 190 5.17 -7.73 11.05
C ARG A 190 3.99 -7.71 10.10
N VAL A 191 2.80 -8.18 10.50
CA VAL A 191 1.62 -8.32 9.62
C VAL A 191 1.26 -7.02 8.90
N TRP A 192 1.27 -5.88 9.60
CA TRP A 192 0.89 -4.60 9.00
C TRP A 192 1.83 -4.19 7.86
N LYS A 193 3.11 -4.61 7.90
CA LYS A 193 4.13 -4.32 6.86
C LYS A 193 3.79 -4.99 5.53
N PHE A 194 3.04 -6.09 5.54
CA PHE A 194 2.56 -6.76 4.33
C PHE A 194 1.61 -5.89 3.52
N PHE A 195 0.83 -5.05 4.19
CA PHE A 195 -0.16 -4.17 3.56
C PHE A 195 0.41 -2.80 3.17
N GLU A 196 1.71 -2.58 3.37
CA GLU A 196 2.38 -1.35 2.95
C GLU A 196 3.07 -1.57 1.60
N ALA A 197 2.79 -0.67 0.64
CA ALA A 197 3.36 -0.73 -0.70
C ALA A 197 4.87 -0.47 -0.70
N ASP A 198 5.56 -0.99 -1.72
CA ASP A 198 7.00 -0.77 -1.88
C ASP A 198 7.31 0.71 -2.09
N PRO A 199 8.02 1.35 -1.12
CA PRO A 199 8.21 2.78 -1.14
C PRO A 199 9.02 3.18 -2.37
N VAL A 200 8.57 4.22 -3.06
CA VAL A 200 9.31 4.77 -4.20
C VAL A 200 10.35 5.75 -3.71
N ARG A 201 11.57 5.65 -4.25
CA ARG A 201 12.65 6.60 -3.97
C ARG A 201 12.19 8.04 -4.20
N PRO A 202 12.44 8.97 -3.26
CA PRO A 202 12.11 10.38 -3.44
C PRO A 202 12.84 10.93 -4.66
N ARG A 203 12.22 11.90 -5.34
CA ARG A 203 12.79 12.59 -6.50
C ARG A 203 13.14 14.03 -6.14
N PRO A 204 14.23 14.58 -6.71
CA PRO A 204 14.53 15.99 -6.54
C PRO A 204 13.41 16.83 -7.16
N ALA A 205 13.03 17.91 -6.48
CA ALA A 205 12.11 18.88 -7.06
C ALA A 205 12.76 19.53 -8.30
N PRO A 206 11.99 19.81 -9.37
CA PRO A 206 12.51 20.57 -10.50
C PRO A 206 13.01 21.92 -9.98
N MET A 207 14.25 22.26 -10.33
CA MET A 207 14.84 23.54 -9.94
C MET A 207 14.15 24.66 -10.73
N GLU A 208 13.74 25.72 -10.03
CA GLU A 208 13.14 26.88 -10.70
C GLU A 208 14.22 27.57 -11.56
N PRO A 209 13.90 27.90 -12.82
CA PRO A 209 14.85 28.57 -13.70
C PRO A 209 15.24 29.94 -13.14
N GLY A 210 16.52 30.31 -13.32
CA GLY A 210 17.02 31.62 -12.95
C GLY A 210 16.33 32.78 -13.70
N PRO A 211 16.65 34.04 -13.36
CA PRO A 211 16.00 35.20 -13.96
C PRO A 211 16.12 35.18 -15.49
N ALA A 212 15.06 35.63 -16.17
CA ALA A 212 15.03 35.69 -17.62
C ALA A 212 16.24 36.45 -18.18
N ARG A 213 16.89 35.89 -19.22
CA ARG A 213 18.08 36.49 -19.87
C ARG A 213 17.87 37.95 -20.26
N ILE A 214 16.67 38.31 -20.70
CA ILE A 214 16.29 39.68 -21.09
C ILE A 214 16.37 40.65 -19.90
N ALA A 215 15.95 40.23 -18.70
CA ALA A 215 16.04 41.06 -17.51
C ALA A 215 17.50 41.29 -17.10
N LEU A 216 18.35 40.27 -17.27
CA LEU A 216 19.80 40.39 -17.02
C LEU A 216 20.46 41.40 -17.97
N VAL A 217 20.14 41.35 -19.26
CA VAL A 217 20.69 42.28 -20.27
C VAL A 217 20.24 43.73 -19.99
N LYS A 218 18.95 43.93 -19.68
CA LYS A 218 18.43 45.27 -19.32
C LYS A 218 19.08 45.81 -18.04
N ALA A 219 19.28 44.96 -17.04
CA ALA A 219 19.99 45.34 -15.82
C ALA A 219 21.46 45.70 -16.11
N ALA A 220 22.17 44.90 -16.90
CA ALA A 220 23.56 45.14 -17.27
C ALA A 220 23.73 46.46 -18.05
N ALA A 221 22.87 46.71 -19.04
CA ALA A 221 22.89 47.95 -19.82
C ALA A 221 22.60 49.19 -18.95
N ALA A 222 21.60 49.11 -18.07
CA ALA A 222 21.28 50.21 -17.15
C ALA A 222 22.40 50.47 -16.13
N CYS A 223 23.02 49.42 -15.58
CA CYS A 223 24.17 49.55 -14.69
C CYS A 223 25.38 50.16 -15.41
N ALA A 224 25.67 49.74 -16.64
CA ALA A 224 26.77 50.30 -17.43
C ALA A 224 26.57 51.81 -17.66
N LEU A 225 25.39 52.22 -18.12
CA LEU A 225 25.04 53.63 -18.31
C LEU A 225 25.15 54.44 -17.02
N PHE A 226 24.70 53.88 -15.89
CA PHE A 226 24.81 54.53 -14.58
C PHE A 226 26.26 54.69 -14.14
N THR A 227 27.08 53.64 -14.26
CA THR A 227 28.51 53.71 -13.92
C THR A 227 29.27 54.72 -14.77
N SER A 228 28.94 54.83 -16.07
CA SER A 228 29.53 55.82 -16.95
C SER A 228 29.11 57.25 -16.57
N GLY A 229 27.82 57.49 -16.28
CA GLY A 229 27.32 58.80 -15.86
C GLY A 229 27.85 59.24 -14.50
N ALA A 230 27.86 58.34 -13.52
CA ALA A 230 28.39 58.60 -12.18
C ALA A 230 29.91 58.78 -12.19
N GLY A 231 30.64 57.99 -12.99
CA GLY A 231 32.09 58.12 -13.17
C GLY A 231 32.47 59.46 -13.81
N TYR A 232 31.68 59.93 -14.79
CA TYR A 232 31.88 61.24 -15.40
C TYR A 232 31.60 62.39 -14.41
N LEU A 233 30.56 62.29 -13.60
CA LEU A 233 30.28 63.25 -12.51
C LEU A 233 31.41 63.31 -11.48
N ALA A 234 31.90 62.14 -11.04
CA ALA A 234 33.02 62.03 -10.12
C ALA A 234 34.30 62.65 -10.73
N TRP A 235 34.53 62.44 -12.04
CA TRP A 235 35.68 63.01 -12.75
C TRP A 235 35.62 64.54 -12.85
N ILE A 236 34.45 65.12 -13.13
CA ILE A 236 34.26 66.58 -13.11
C ILE A 236 34.55 67.13 -11.71
N ALA A 237 33.99 66.51 -10.66
CA ALA A 237 34.19 66.94 -9.28
C ALA A 237 35.66 66.82 -8.82
N LEU A 238 36.38 65.78 -9.27
CA LEU A 238 37.79 65.59 -8.93
C LEU A 238 38.70 66.61 -9.63
N ARG A 239 38.31 67.07 -10.84
CA ARG A 239 39.03 68.13 -11.57
C ARG A 239 38.85 69.51 -10.94
N THR A 240 37.68 69.80 -10.40
CA THR A 240 37.38 71.09 -9.79
C THR A 240 37.98 71.19 -8.39
N GLN A 241 37.89 70.12 -7.59
CA GLN A 241 38.32 70.16 -6.20
C GLN A 241 38.64 68.75 -5.64
N PRO A 242 39.89 68.26 -5.75
CA PRO A 242 40.21 66.84 -5.55
C PRO A 242 40.02 66.38 -4.09
N TRP A 243 40.36 67.21 -3.10
CA TRP A 243 40.30 66.82 -1.69
C TRP A 243 38.87 66.79 -1.13
N SER A 244 38.00 67.70 -1.56
CA SER A 244 36.59 67.76 -1.12
C SER A 244 35.68 66.75 -1.85
N ALA A 245 36.12 66.20 -2.99
CA ALA A 245 35.36 65.21 -3.76
C ALA A 245 35.52 63.75 -3.26
N ILE A 246 36.58 63.41 -2.52
CA ILE A 246 36.84 62.03 -2.07
C ILE A 246 35.78 61.52 -1.07
N LEU A 247 35.47 62.32 -0.04
CA LEU A 247 34.48 61.98 0.97
C LEU A 247 33.06 61.71 0.40
N PRO A 248 32.51 62.55 -0.48
CA PRO A 248 31.17 62.31 -1.02
C PRO A 248 31.15 61.17 -2.04
N ILE A 249 32.25 60.89 -2.76
CA ILE A 249 32.37 59.67 -3.60
C ILE A 249 32.28 58.41 -2.72
N LEU A 250 33.01 58.37 -1.61
CA LEU A 250 32.95 57.25 -0.66
C LEU A 250 31.56 57.13 -0.02
N ALA A 251 30.94 58.24 0.37
CA ALA A 251 29.59 58.25 0.93
C ALA A 251 28.54 57.73 -0.06
N VAL A 252 28.64 58.09 -1.35
CA VAL A 252 27.77 57.54 -2.39
C VAL A 252 28.04 56.06 -2.62
N ALA A 253 29.29 55.60 -2.66
CA ALA A 253 29.61 54.18 -2.83
C ALA A 253 29.06 53.32 -1.68
N LEU A 254 29.28 53.75 -0.43
CA LEU A 254 28.74 53.12 0.78
C LEU A 254 27.21 53.18 0.82
N GLY A 255 26.63 54.32 0.43
CA GLY A 255 25.18 54.52 0.35
C GLY A 255 24.52 53.62 -0.69
N VAL A 256 25.10 53.49 -1.89
CA VAL A 256 24.63 52.56 -2.94
C VAL A 256 24.66 51.12 -2.41
N PHE A 257 25.77 50.71 -1.77
CA PHE A 257 25.92 49.35 -1.25
C PHE A 257 24.92 49.04 -0.12
N ALA A 258 24.78 49.93 0.87
CA ALA A 258 23.84 49.79 1.98
C ALA A 258 22.37 49.82 1.50
N TYR A 259 22.04 50.71 0.56
CA TYR A 259 20.70 50.81 -0.02
C TYR A 259 20.37 49.57 -0.87
N ALA A 260 21.30 49.08 -1.69
CA ALA A 260 21.08 47.88 -2.52
C ALA A 260 20.91 46.61 -1.68
N SER A 261 21.71 46.44 -0.63
CA SER A 261 21.60 45.30 0.29
C SER A 261 20.32 45.37 1.14
N GLY A 262 20.02 46.53 1.73
CA GLY A 262 18.81 46.74 2.52
C GLY A 262 17.51 46.63 1.70
N THR A 263 17.47 47.16 0.47
CA THR A 263 16.30 47.05 -0.40
C THR A 263 16.07 45.63 -0.91
N ALA A 264 17.14 44.88 -1.24
CA ALA A 264 17.01 43.48 -1.63
C ALA A 264 16.46 42.63 -0.48
N ASP A 265 17.00 42.77 0.73
CA ASP A 265 16.55 41.99 1.89
C ASP A 265 15.15 42.40 2.34
N TRP A 266 14.84 43.70 2.38
CA TRP A 266 13.50 44.19 2.71
C TRP A 266 12.47 43.72 1.68
N ARG A 267 12.79 43.79 0.38
CA ARG A 267 11.88 43.28 -0.66
C ARG A 267 11.71 41.79 -0.55
N ILE A 268 12.77 40.99 -0.40
CA ILE A 268 12.63 39.53 -0.18
C ILE A 268 11.71 39.24 1.01
N HIS A 269 11.84 39.97 2.12
CA HIS A 269 10.98 39.76 3.27
C HIS A 269 9.53 40.22 3.08
N ARG A 270 9.29 41.28 2.31
CA ARG A 270 7.95 41.83 2.02
C ARG A 270 7.25 41.14 0.84
N THR A 271 7.97 40.75 -0.20
CA THR A 271 7.43 40.06 -1.37
C THR A 271 7.29 38.57 -1.12
N ARG A 272 8.07 37.93 -0.24
CA ARG A 272 7.91 36.48 -0.01
C ARG A 272 6.54 36.05 0.53
N PRO A 273 5.85 36.81 1.42
CA PRO A 273 4.46 36.54 1.78
C PRO A 273 3.49 36.79 0.63
N ASP A 274 3.65 37.89 -0.11
CA ASP A 274 2.73 38.28 -1.19
C ASP A 274 2.92 37.47 -2.46
N VAL A 275 4.14 37.07 -2.82
CA VAL A 275 4.46 36.17 -3.94
C VAL A 275 4.05 34.75 -3.59
N ARG A 276 4.21 34.30 -2.34
CA ARG A 276 3.62 33.04 -1.89
C ARG A 276 2.10 33.12 -1.97
N ALA A 277 1.47 34.12 -1.35
CA ALA A 277 0.01 34.31 -1.41
C ALA A 277 -0.51 34.51 -2.84
N ALA A 278 0.26 35.13 -3.74
CA ALA A 278 -0.07 35.34 -5.15
C ALA A 278 0.16 34.08 -5.98
N GLN A 279 1.25 33.32 -5.80
CA GLN A 279 1.43 31.98 -6.36
C GLN A 279 0.34 31.02 -5.87
N TYR A 280 -0.20 31.23 -4.66
CA TYR A 280 -1.32 30.46 -4.11
C TYR A 280 -2.70 30.97 -4.55
N ARG A 281 -2.84 32.24 -4.97
CA ARG A 281 -4.06 32.84 -5.55
C ARG A 281 -4.13 32.69 -7.07
N TYR A 282 -2.99 32.54 -7.74
CA TYR A 282 -2.96 32.29 -9.18
C TYR A 282 -3.38 30.84 -9.43
N ARG A 283 -4.64 30.67 -9.81
CA ARG A 283 -5.09 29.52 -10.60
C ARG A 283 -4.40 29.69 -11.96
N PRO A 284 -3.40 28.89 -12.36
CA PRO A 284 -3.15 28.77 -13.79
C PRO A 284 -4.39 28.06 -14.32
N ARG A 285 -5.29 28.83 -14.94
CA ARG A 285 -6.47 28.33 -15.64
C ARG A 285 -6.07 27.70 -16.98
N THR A 286 -4.88 27.14 -17.08
CA THR A 286 -4.29 26.72 -18.34
C THR A 286 -3.38 25.52 -18.07
N GLU A 287 -3.66 24.43 -18.78
CA GLU A 287 -3.00 23.10 -18.86
C GLU A 287 -3.56 21.92 -18.05
N VAL A 288 -4.12 22.07 -16.85
CA VAL A 288 -4.67 20.87 -16.16
C VAL A 288 -6.12 20.55 -16.56
N GLU A 289 -6.87 21.53 -17.06
CA GLU A 289 -8.30 21.39 -17.45
C GLU A 289 -8.51 21.07 -18.96
N LEU A 290 -7.46 20.91 -19.77
CA LEU A 290 -7.57 20.79 -21.24
C LEU A 290 -6.91 19.54 -21.85
N LEU A 291 -6.55 18.54 -21.04
CA LEU A 291 -6.03 17.25 -21.53
C LEU A 291 -7.08 16.14 -21.28
N PRO A 292 -7.33 15.22 -22.24
CA PRO A 292 -8.53 14.37 -22.24
C PRO A 292 -8.70 13.56 -20.95
N GLU A 293 -9.91 13.64 -20.41
CA GLU A 293 -10.32 13.28 -19.04
C GLU A 293 -10.39 11.77 -18.71
N LEU A 294 -9.89 10.84 -19.53
CA LEU A 294 -10.32 9.44 -19.40
C LEU A 294 -9.34 8.44 -18.76
N THR A 295 -8.19 8.83 -18.17
CA THR A 295 -7.33 7.81 -17.51
C THR A 295 -6.46 8.20 -16.31
N ARG A 296 -6.52 9.41 -15.72
CA ARG A 296 -5.67 9.77 -14.54
C ARG A 296 -6.32 10.70 -13.50
N VAL A 297 -7.63 10.61 -13.27
CA VAL A 297 -8.33 11.35 -12.21
C VAL A 297 -8.09 10.73 -10.81
N GLY A 298 -7.80 9.43 -10.73
CA GLY A 298 -7.60 8.68 -9.48
C GLY A 298 -6.37 9.13 -8.66
N PHE A 299 -5.18 9.19 -9.29
CA PHE A 299 -3.92 9.47 -8.58
C PHE A 299 -3.95 10.78 -7.78
N THR A 300 -4.38 11.87 -8.43
CA THR A 300 -4.39 13.20 -7.82
C THR A 300 -5.38 13.26 -6.65
N ARG A 301 -6.56 12.66 -6.82
CA ARG A 301 -7.59 12.55 -5.78
C ARG A 301 -7.10 11.71 -4.59
N GLN A 302 -6.36 10.64 -4.84
CA GLN A 302 -5.81 9.77 -3.80
C GLN A 302 -4.72 10.48 -2.99
N ILE A 303 -3.81 11.22 -3.65
CA ILE A 303 -2.81 12.07 -2.98
C ILE A 303 -3.49 13.17 -2.15
N ASP A 304 -4.53 13.83 -2.68
CA ASP A 304 -5.30 14.82 -1.92
C ASP A 304 -5.89 14.24 -0.63
N ARG A 305 -6.44 13.03 -0.73
CA ARG A 305 -6.99 12.31 0.42
C ARG A 305 -5.92 11.98 1.45
N TYR A 306 -4.74 11.49 1.02
CA TYR A 306 -3.62 11.24 1.95
C TYR A 306 -3.17 12.52 2.66
N PHE A 307 -3.02 13.63 1.94
CA PHE A 307 -2.69 14.90 2.57
C PHE A 307 -3.78 15.38 3.55
N ALA A 308 -5.05 15.18 3.24
CA ALA A 308 -6.14 15.53 4.14
C ALA A 308 -6.17 14.65 5.40
N GLN A 309 -5.92 13.34 5.24
CA GLN A 309 -5.86 12.36 6.33
C GLN A 309 -4.67 12.64 7.26
N TYR A 310 -3.44 12.65 6.74
CA TYR A 310 -2.24 12.77 7.56
C TYR A 310 -2.07 14.12 8.23
N PHE A 311 -2.54 15.21 7.61
CA PHE A 311 -2.56 16.52 8.29
C PHE A 311 -3.60 16.58 9.42
N ARG A 312 -4.64 15.75 9.37
CA ARG A 312 -5.61 15.64 10.47
C ARG A 312 -5.04 14.76 11.59
N GLU A 313 -4.39 13.67 11.22
CA GLU A 313 -3.78 12.69 12.14
C GLU A 313 -2.59 13.28 12.92
N HIS A 314 -1.68 13.98 12.24
CA HIS A 314 -0.52 14.62 12.87
C HIS A 314 -0.81 16.03 13.39
N MET A 315 -2.08 16.40 13.58
CA MET A 315 -2.41 17.68 14.18
C MET A 315 -1.89 17.72 15.64
N PRO A 316 -1.14 18.76 16.04
CA PRO A 316 -0.71 18.90 17.43
C PRO A 316 -1.93 18.95 18.37
N ALA A 317 -1.88 18.21 19.48
CA ALA A 317 -3.00 18.10 20.43
C ALA A 317 -3.39 19.44 21.09
N ASP A 318 -2.46 20.39 21.13
CA ASP A 318 -2.60 21.74 21.67
C ASP A 318 -3.10 22.78 20.63
N ALA A 319 -3.23 22.39 19.36
CA ALA A 319 -3.63 23.29 18.29
C ALA A 319 -5.13 23.18 17.96
N ASP A 320 -5.80 24.34 17.83
CA ASP A 320 -7.13 24.39 17.24
C ASP A 320 -7.10 23.93 15.77
N ALA A 321 -7.99 23.01 15.41
CA ALA A 321 -8.12 22.46 14.06
C ALA A 321 -8.35 23.54 12.99
N SER A 322 -9.11 24.59 13.32
CA SER A 322 -9.37 25.69 12.38
C SER A 322 -8.12 26.53 12.14
N HIS A 323 -7.38 26.83 13.21
CA HIS A 323 -6.12 27.57 13.16
C HIS A 323 -5.01 26.75 12.47
N TRP A 324 -4.91 25.46 12.76
CA TRP A 324 -3.98 24.54 12.11
C TRP A 324 -4.22 24.46 10.60
N SER A 325 -5.47 24.23 10.18
CA SER A 325 -5.83 24.09 8.77
C SER A 325 -5.56 25.38 7.99
N SER A 326 -5.87 26.55 8.57
CA SER A 326 -5.61 27.85 7.92
C SER A 326 -4.12 28.19 7.83
N ARG A 327 -3.34 27.94 8.90
CA ARG A 327 -1.88 28.16 8.92
C ARG A 327 -1.13 27.24 7.95
N THR A 328 -1.58 25.99 7.80
CA THR A 328 -0.88 24.98 6.98
C THR A 328 -1.40 24.89 5.54
N ALA A 329 -2.54 25.50 5.20
CA ALA A 329 -3.16 25.40 3.88
C ALA A 329 -2.19 25.67 2.71
N ALA A 330 -1.39 26.73 2.82
CA ALA A 330 -0.40 27.12 1.82
C ALA A 330 0.73 26.08 1.65
N VAL A 331 1.22 25.55 2.76
CA VAL A 331 2.30 24.54 2.78
C VAL A 331 1.79 23.21 2.23
N ARG A 332 0.62 22.77 2.71
CA ARG A 332 -0.07 21.55 2.22
C ARG A 332 -0.29 21.60 0.72
N ARG A 333 -0.82 22.72 0.20
CA ARG A 333 -1.07 22.90 -1.24
C ARG A 333 0.23 22.86 -2.05
N LYS A 334 1.30 23.51 -1.58
CA LYS A 334 2.62 23.47 -2.23
C LYS A 334 3.14 22.03 -2.30
N MET A 335 3.22 21.33 -1.16
CA MET A 335 3.73 19.97 -1.08
C MET A 335 2.94 19.01 -1.97
N ARG A 336 1.61 19.12 -1.97
CA ARG A 336 0.72 18.35 -2.84
C ARG A 336 1.02 18.59 -4.32
N ASN A 337 1.15 19.84 -4.74
CA ASN A 337 1.46 20.18 -6.13
C ASN A 337 2.87 19.72 -6.53
N ASP A 338 3.84 19.79 -5.62
CA ASP A 338 5.20 19.32 -5.86
C ASP A 338 5.23 17.79 -6.09
N ILE A 339 4.53 17.01 -5.25
CA ILE A 339 4.43 15.54 -5.44
C ILE A 339 3.71 15.21 -6.73
N VAL A 340 2.57 15.85 -7.00
CA VAL A 340 1.83 15.61 -8.25
C VAL A 340 2.70 15.95 -9.46
N ARG A 341 3.42 17.07 -9.46
CA ARG A 341 4.32 17.44 -10.56
C ARG A 341 5.46 16.43 -10.76
N GLN A 342 6.05 15.91 -9.68
CA GLN A 342 7.20 14.99 -9.74
C GLN A 342 6.83 13.57 -10.19
N TYR A 343 5.61 13.10 -9.87
CA TYR A 343 5.22 11.71 -10.03
C TYR A 343 4.08 11.46 -11.01
N ARG A 344 3.29 12.47 -11.43
CA ARG A 344 2.12 12.29 -12.32
C ARG A 344 2.44 11.64 -13.66
N GLU A 345 3.61 11.92 -14.23
CA GLU A 345 4.01 11.38 -15.54
C GLU A 345 4.58 9.97 -15.45
N SER A 346 5.10 9.58 -14.29
CA SER A 346 5.60 8.24 -14.04
C SER A 346 4.44 7.35 -13.63
N ARG A 347 4.36 6.13 -14.18
CA ARG A 347 3.33 5.14 -13.86
C ARG A 347 3.46 4.59 -12.42
N VAL A 348 3.55 5.49 -11.44
CA VAL A 348 3.74 5.18 -10.02
C VAL A 348 2.38 5.32 -9.34
N SER A 349 1.94 4.26 -8.66
CA SER A 349 0.70 4.30 -7.88
C SER A 349 0.84 5.22 -6.66
N ALA A 350 -0.26 5.86 -6.26
CA ALA A 350 -0.24 6.80 -5.14
C ALA A 350 0.10 6.12 -3.80
N GLU A 351 -0.21 4.83 -3.67
CA GLU A 351 0.07 4.03 -2.46
C GLU A 351 1.57 3.95 -2.15
N ARG A 352 2.42 3.83 -3.17
CA ARG A 352 3.88 3.82 -3.02
C ARG A 352 4.47 5.17 -2.55
N LEU A 353 3.66 6.23 -2.57
CA LEU A 353 4.01 7.58 -2.11
C LEU A 353 3.38 7.91 -0.76
N ARG A 354 2.57 7.02 -0.18
CA ARG A 354 1.88 7.22 1.10
C ARG A 354 2.85 7.60 2.22
N TRP A 355 3.95 6.85 2.34
CA TRP A 355 5.02 7.10 3.32
C TRP A 355 5.61 8.52 3.22
N LEU A 356 5.79 9.03 2.00
CA LEU A 356 6.36 10.35 1.76
C LEU A 356 5.38 11.47 2.16
N VAL A 357 4.08 11.25 1.91
CA VAL A 357 3.03 12.20 2.32
C VAL A 357 2.93 12.24 3.84
N GLU A 358 2.94 11.08 4.50
CA GLU A 358 2.94 10.94 5.96
C GLU A 358 4.14 11.65 6.59
N PHE A 359 5.36 11.33 6.15
CA PHE A 359 6.58 11.98 6.62
C PHE A 359 6.55 13.51 6.46
N ARG A 360 6.10 14.01 5.32
CA ARG A 360 6.01 15.46 5.07
C ARG A 360 4.95 16.13 5.93
N ALA A 361 3.84 15.45 6.24
CA ALA A 361 2.84 15.96 7.18
C ALA A 361 3.41 16.02 8.60
N GLU A 362 4.13 14.98 9.02
CA GLU A 362 4.78 14.91 10.34
C GLU A 362 5.87 15.98 10.50
N ASP A 363 6.72 16.20 9.48
CA ASP A 363 7.74 17.27 9.49
C ASP A 363 7.10 18.66 9.66
N VAL A 364 5.97 18.91 8.98
CA VAL A 364 5.24 20.18 9.13
C VAL A 364 4.68 20.33 10.54
N ALA A 365 4.13 19.27 11.13
CA ALA A 365 3.63 19.27 12.50
C ALA A 365 4.77 19.52 13.51
N ARG A 366 5.93 18.90 13.31
CA ARG A 366 7.14 19.11 14.13
C ARG A 366 7.60 20.57 14.06
N ARG A 367 7.75 21.11 12.85
CA ARG A 367 8.15 22.50 12.63
C ARG A 367 7.13 23.53 13.12
N TYR A 368 5.85 23.15 13.18
CA TYR A 368 4.81 23.97 13.81
C TYR A 368 5.02 24.07 15.31
N ARG A 369 5.22 22.94 15.99
CA ARG A 369 5.51 22.89 17.43
C ARG A 369 6.77 23.65 17.79
N ASP A 370 7.81 23.52 16.97
CA ASP A 370 9.09 24.22 17.19
C ASP A 370 9.04 25.72 16.88
N GLY A 371 7.91 26.23 16.36
CA GLY A 371 7.78 27.62 15.91
C GLY A 371 8.68 27.97 14.71
N THR A 372 9.35 26.99 14.10
CA THR A 372 10.29 27.16 12.97
C THR A 372 9.57 27.23 11.62
N LEU A 373 8.24 27.05 11.60
CA LEU A 373 7.45 27.37 10.44
C LEU A 373 7.75 28.83 10.01
N PRO A 374 7.92 29.09 8.70
CA PRO A 374 8.49 30.32 8.18
C PRO A 374 7.67 31.60 8.49
N GLY A 375 6.59 31.51 9.27
CA GLY A 375 5.88 32.64 9.85
C GLY A 375 6.63 33.36 10.97
N TYR A 376 7.36 32.64 11.86
CA TYR A 376 7.84 33.23 13.12
C TYR A 376 9.21 33.93 13.02
N ALA A 377 10.16 33.37 12.28
CA ALA A 377 11.50 33.96 12.08
C ALA A 377 11.50 35.30 11.29
N LYS A 378 10.33 35.77 10.83
CA LYS A 378 10.18 36.96 9.98
C LYS A 378 10.32 38.31 10.71
N ARG A 379 10.10 38.36 12.03
CA ARG A 379 9.97 39.65 12.73
C ARG A 379 11.32 40.33 13.02
N PHE A 380 12.36 39.56 13.31
CA PHE A 380 13.67 40.12 13.70
C PHE A 380 14.53 40.61 12.52
N ARG A 381 14.41 40.00 11.32
CA ARG A 381 15.22 40.38 10.14
C ARG A 381 14.65 41.56 9.34
N ALA A 382 13.37 41.86 9.48
CA ALA A 382 12.76 43.02 8.82
C ALA A 382 13.26 44.35 9.40
N ILE A 383 13.63 44.37 10.69
CA ILE A 383 14.09 45.56 11.41
C ILE A 383 15.50 45.96 10.95
N THR A 384 16.40 44.98 10.78
CA THR A 384 17.78 45.24 10.32
C THR A 384 17.81 45.68 8.85
N ALA A 385 16.97 45.09 8.00
CA ALA A 385 16.85 45.50 6.60
C ALA A 385 16.29 46.93 6.44
N LEU A 386 15.35 47.33 7.30
CA LEU A 386 14.82 48.70 7.33
C LEU A 386 15.88 49.71 7.78
N ALA A 387 16.68 49.38 8.80
CA ALA A 387 17.75 50.24 9.28
C ALA A 387 18.82 50.48 8.19
N LEU A 388 19.22 49.44 7.45
CA LEU A 388 20.17 49.56 6.33
C LEU A 388 19.61 50.38 5.17
N LEU A 389 18.31 50.22 4.87
CA LEU A 389 17.63 51.00 3.82
C LEU A 389 17.59 52.50 4.17
N LEU A 390 17.25 52.83 5.42
CA LEU A 390 17.20 54.22 5.88
C LEU A 390 18.60 54.85 5.92
N LEU A 391 19.60 54.15 6.46
CA LEU A 391 20.98 54.62 6.51
C LEU A 391 21.57 54.83 5.12
N GLY A 392 21.36 53.86 4.20
CA GLY A 392 21.81 53.96 2.82
C GLY A 392 21.16 55.12 2.06
N GLY A 393 19.86 55.37 2.29
CA GLY A 393 19.14 56.51 1.71
C GLY A 393 19.70 57.87 2.14
N VAL A 394 20.03 58.02 3.43
CA VAL A 394 20.61 59.26 3.98
C VAL A 394 21.99 59.53 3.39
N LEU A 395 22.86 58.51 3.32
CA LEU A 395 24.20 58.64 2.74
C LEU A 395 24.16 58.99 1.24
N LEU A 396 23.23 58.38 0.49
CA LEU A 396 23.02 58.69 -0.92
C LEU A 396 22.54 60.12 -1.16
N ALA A 397 21.57 60.59 -0.36
CA ALA A 397 21.05 61.94 -0.51
C ALA A 397 22.10 62.99 -0.17
N PHE A 398 22.84 62.79 0.92
CA PHE A 398 23.87 63.73 1.38
C PHE A 398 25.10 63.72 0.45
N GLY A 399 25.68 62.55 0.17
CA GLY A 399 26.85 62.43 -0.71
C GLY A 399 26.53 62.80 -2.16
N GLY A 400 25.36 62.39 -2.66
CA GLY A 400 24.92 62.70 -4.02
C GLY A 400 24.63 64.20 -4.20
N GLY A 401 23.97 64.84 -3.24
CA GLY A 401 23.73 66.28 -3.26
C GLY A 401 25.02 67.09 -3.27
N LEU A 402 26.01 66.68 -2.47
CA LEU A 402 27.31 67.35 -2.41
C LEU A 402 28.11 67.17 -3.72
N LEU A 403 28.05 65.99 -4.36
CA LEU A 403 28.67 65.75 -5.67
C LEU A 403 28.00 66.55 -6.79
N ILE A 404 26.68 66.65 -6.79
CA ILE A 404 25.93 67.45 -7.77
C ILE A 404 26.33 68.92 -7.63
N TRP A 405 26.38 69.44 -6.40
CA TRP A 405 26.81 70.80 -6.13
C TRP A 405 28.21 71.10 -6.68
N LEU A 406 29.20 70.25 -6.34
CA LEU A 406 30.59 70.39 -6.78
C LEU A 406 30.77 70.29 -8.30
N ALA A 407 29.97 69.45 -8.98
CA ALA A 407 30.05 69.28 -10.42
C ALA A 407 29.39 70.44 -11.19
N VAL A 408 28.21 70.91 -10.73
CA VAL A 408 27.47 72.01 -11.37
C VAL A 408 28.15 73.37 -11.14
N SER A 409 28.79 73.56 -9.98
CA SER A 409 29.56 74.78 -9.72
C SER A 409 30.79 74.94 -10.61
N GLY A 410 31.34 73.84 -11.12
CA GLY A 410 32.51 73.84 -12.00
C GLY A 410 32.15 73.96 -13.48
N GLU A 411 31.27 73.09 -13.97
CA GLU A 411 30.81 73.10 -15.38
C GLU A 411 29.28 72.94 -15.45
N PRO A 412 28.50 74.04 -15.48
CA PRO A 412 27.06 73.98 -15.25
C PRO A 412 26.30 73.19 -16.33
N LEU A 413 26.64 73.37 -17.61
CA LEU A 413 25.97 72.67 -18.72
C LEU A 413 26.33 71.18 -18.76
N ARG A 414 27.62 70.82 -18.62
CA ARG A 414 28.06 69.42 -18.66
C ARG A 414 27.65 68.66 -17.41
N GLY A 415 27.71 69.32 -16.25
CA GLY A 415 27.22 68.80 -14.97
C GLY A 415 25.73 68.49 -15.03
N LEU A 416 24.90 69.40 -15.55
CA LEU A 416 23.45 69.19 -15.63
C LEU A 416 23.07 68.00 -16.53
N VAL A 417 23.70 67.85 -17.69
CA VAL A 417 23.49 66.69 -18.58
C VAL A 417 23.91 65.39 -17.90
N ALA A 418 25.07 65.39 -17.23
CA ALA A 418 25.58 64.23 -16.52
C ALA A 418 24.67 63.82 -15.33
N VAL A 419 24.08 64.79 -14.62
CA VAL A 419 23.10 64.55 -13.55
C VAL A 419 21.83 63.92 -14.11
N LEU A 420 21.25 64.44 -15.19
CA LEU A 420 20.06 63.86 -15.81
C LEU A 420 20.29 62.43 -16.30
N CYS A 421 21.44 62.19 -16.93
CA CYS A 421 21.85 60.84 -17.36
C CYS A 421 22.04 59.89 -16.17
N ALA A 422 22.71 60.33 -15.10
CA ALA A 422 22.96 59.53 -13.90
C ALA A 422 21.66 59.23 -13.12
N LEU A 423 20.75 60.20 -13.00
CA LEU A 423 19.45 59.99 -12.33
C LEU A 423 18.55 59.05 -13.13
N GLY A 424 18.40 59.26 -14.44
CA GLY A 424 17.57 58.43 -15.30
C GLY A 424 18.07 56.98 -15.39
N SER A 425 19.37 56.81 -15.63
CA SER A 425 20.00 55.47 -15.66
C SER A 425 20.02 54.82 -14.27
N GLY A 426 20.20 55.59 -13.19
CA GLY A 426 20.19 55.11 -11.82
C GLY A 426 18.83 54.55 -11.39
N VAL A 427 17.72 55.20 -11.75
CA VAL A 427 16.37 54.69 -11.48
C VAL A 427 16.11 53.37 -12.21
N LEU A 428 16.53 53.27 -13.47
CA LEU A 428 16.40 52.05 -14.26
C LEU A 428 17.30 50.92 -13.74
N ALA A 429 18.55 51.24 -13.40
CA ALA A 429 19.52 50.31 -12.82
C ALA A 429 19.02 49.78 -11.46
N ALA A 430 18.49 50.65 -10.61
CA ALA A 430 17.86 50.25 -9.35
C ALA A 430 16.65 49.36 -9.60
N ARG A 431 15.73 49.72 -10.50
CA ARG A 431 14.51 48.95 -10.77
C ARG A 431 14.80 47.55 -11.31
N TRP A 432 15.71 47.42 -12.27
CA TRP A 432 16.05 46.14 -12.90
C TRP A 432 17.07 45.33 -12.09
N GLY A 433 18.09 45.99 -11.54
CA GLY A 433 19.10 45.38 -10.69
C GLY A 433 18.50 44.78 -9.41
N ILE A 434 17.60 45.51 -8.73
CA ILE A 434 16.90 44.98 -7.55
C ILE A 434 16.02 43.78 -7.93
N ARG A 435 15.31 43.81 -9.06
CA ARG A 435 14.50 42.66 -9.51
C ARG A 435 15.37 41.42 -9.73
N VAL A 436 16.45 41.54 -10.51
CA VAL A 436 17.36 40.42 -10.77
C VAL A 436 18.02 39.92 -9.49
N ALA A 437 18.44 40.81 -8.59
CA ALA A 437 19.07 40.42 -7.33
C ALA A 437 18.08 39.68 -6.39
N VAL A 438 16.84 40.16 -6.30
CA VAL A 438 15.76 39.52 -5.53
C VAL A 438 15.42 38.16 -6.15
N ASP A 439 15.24 38.07 -7.47
CA ASP A 439 14.93 36.81 -8.16
C ASP A 439 16.05 35.78 -7.96
N LYS A 440 17.32 36.17 -8.13
CA LYS A 440 18.46 35.27 -7.90
C LYS A 440 18.51 34.76 -6.46
N ARG A 441 18.34 35.64 -5.47
CA ARG A 441 18.36 35.25 -4.06
C ARG A 441 17.16 34.38 -3.70
N LEU A 442 15.99 34.65 -4.26
CA LEU A 442 14.78 33.86 -4.05
C LEU A 442 14.96 32.45 -4.63
N VAL A 443 15.39 32.34 -5.89
CA VAL A 443 15.65 31.05 -6.56
C VAL A 443 16.75 30.28 -5.83
N ALA A 444 17.83 30.93 -5.42
CA ALA A 444 18.88 30.28 -4.64
C ALA A 444 18.36 29.75 -3.29
N ALA A 445 17.52 30.52 -2.59
CA ALA A 445 16.90 30.09 -1.33
C ALA A 445 15.90 28.96 -1.54
N GLU A 446 15.12 28.98 -2.61
CA GLU A 446 14.16 27.92 -2.97
C GLU A 446 14.87 26.63 -3.37
N ASN A 447 15.96 26.72 -4.14
CA ASN A 447 16.79 25.56 -4.49
C ASN A 447 17.50 24.99 -3.26
N ALA A 448 18.01 25.83 -2.35
CA ALA A 448 18.59 25.38 -1.10
C ALA A 448 17.55 24.66 -0.20
N GLU A 449 16.33 25.21 -0.10
CA GLU A 449 15.22 24.55 0.60
C GLU A 449 14.84 23.21 -0.04
N ALA A 450 14.81 23.13 -1.38
CA ALA A 450 14.51 21.91 -2.12
C ALA A 450 15.57 20.81 -1.93
N VAL A 451 16.86 21.18 -1.97
CA VAL A 451 17.97 20.24 -1.71
C VAL A 451 17.93 19.73 -0.27
N ALA A 452 17.70 20.62 0.71
CA ALA A 452 17.58 20.23 2.11
C ALA A 452 16.37 19.31 2.35
N GLN A 453 15.23 19.57 1.68
CA GLN A 453 14.06 18.69 1.76
C GLN A 453 14.35 17.32 1.13
N PHE A 454 14.97 17.28 -0.04
CA PHE A 454 15.33 16.03 -0.70
C PHE A 454 16.28 15.17 0.13
N ALA A 455 17.25 15.78 0.80
CA ALA A 455 18.15 15.07 1.72
C ALA A 455 17.38 14.44 2.90
N ARG A 456 16.42 15.18 3.49
CA ARG A 456 15.54 14.65 4.55
C ARG A 456 14.66 13.51 4.05
N ASP A 457 14.00 13.69 2.90
CA ASP A 457 13.17 12.67 2.28
C ASP A 457 13.97 11.38 2.01
N LEU A 458 15.26 11.50 1.63
CA LEU A 458 16.12 10.33 1.36
C LEU A 458 16.55 9.59 2.64
N VAL A 459 16.81 10.30 3.73
CA VAL A 459 17.11 9.67 5.04
C VAL A 459 15.89 8.90 5.51
N GLU A 460 14.71 9.51 5.41
CA GLU A 460 13.47 8.85 5.80
C GLU A 460 13.14 7.65 4.91
N TYR A 461 13.36 7.75 3.61
CA TYR A 461 13.22 6.62 2.69
C TYR A 461 14.05 5.41 3.12
N ARG A 462 15.30 5.63 3.56
CA ARG A 462 16.15 4.55 4.07
C ARG A 462 15.60 3.97 5.37
N ARG A 463 15.21 4.83 6.32
CA ARG A 463 14.59 4.41 7.58
C ARG A 463 13.34 3.57 7.33
N TRP A 464 12.46 3.99 6.43
CA TRP A 464 11.23 3.30 6.11
C TRP A 464 11.48 1.95 5.43
N ASN A 465 12.46 1.88 4.52
CA ASN A 465 12.90 0.59 3.95
C ASN A 465 13.48 -0.35 5.00
N ASP A 466 14.21 0.17 5.98
CA ASP A 466 14.75 -0.64 7.07
C ASP A 466 13.63 -1.18 7.96
N VAL A 467 12.58 -0.39 8.20
CA VAL A 467 11.37 -0.81 8.94
C VAL A 467 10.57 -1.88 8.18
N LEU A 468 10.57 -1.85 6.85
CA LEU A 468 9.88 -2.83 6.00
C LEU A 468 10.73 -4.06 5.66
N ARG A 469 11.98 -4.12 6.12
CA ARG A 469 12.94 -5.18 5.74
C ARG A 469 12.50 -6.58 6.17
N ASP A 470 11.87 -6.68 7.32
CA ASP A 470 11.34 -7.91 7.93
C ASP A 470 9.86 -8.14 7.56
N ARG A 471 9.37 -7.55 6.46
CA ARG A 471 8.01 -7.80 5.94
C ARG A 471 7.76 -9.31 5.83
N PRO A 472 6.59 -9.81 6.28
CA PRO A 472 6.27 -11.22 6.17
C PRO A 472 6.03 -11.60 4.71
N THR A 473 6.25 -12.86 4.40
CA THR A 473 5.97 -13.46 3.11
C THR A 473 4.50 -13.94 3.03
N ASP A 474 3.97 -14.18 1.81
CA ASP A 474 2.58 -14.67 1.68
C ASP A 474 2.34 -16.00 2.42
N PRO A 475 3.27 -16.99 2.40
CA PRO A 475 3.08 -18.21 3.19
C PRO A 475 3.09 -18.00 4.69
N GLU A 476 3.86 -17.03 5.21
CA GLU A 476 3.79 -16.68 6.64
C GLU A 476 2.41 -16.10 6.99
N MET A 477 1.87 -15.25 6.12
CA MET A 477 0.51 -14.70 6.29
C MET A 477 -0.54 -15.81 6.25
N ALA A 478 -0.40 -16.77 5.32
CA ALA A 478 -1.27 -17.93 5.22
C ALA A 478 -1.20 -18.85 6.45
N ALA A 479 0.00 -19.09 6.97
CA ALA A 479 0.22 -19.92 8.15
C ALA A 479 -0.44 -19.33 9.39
N TRP A 480 -0.32 -18.01 9.60
CA TRP A 480 -0.99 -17.32 10.71
C TRP A 480 -2.52 -17.36 10.59
N LEU A 481 -3.06 -17.20 9.37
CA LEU A 481 -4.49 -17.31 9.12
C LEU A 481 -5.00 -18.73 9.38
N ASP A 482 -4.26 -19.76 8.95
CA ASP A 482 -4.59 -21.16 9.21
C ASP A 482 -4.60 -21.48 10.72
N CYS A 483 -3.65 -20.93 11.49
CA CYS A 483 -3.66 -21.03 12.94
C CYS A 483 -4.95 -20.43 13.53
N ASP A 484 -5.30 -19.20 13.13
CA ASP A 484 -6.52 -18.55 13.61
C ASP A 484 -7.79 -19.32 13.25
N ARG A 485 -7.84 -19.91 12.04
CA ARG A 485 -8.93 -20.77 11.57
C ARG A 485 -9.09 -22.01 12.44
N LYS A 486 -8.00 -22.74 12.69
CA LYS A 486 -8.00 -23.93 13.55
C LYS A 486 -8.44 -23.62 14.97
N LEU A 487 -7.98 -22.49 15.50
CA LEU A 487 -8.40 -22.02 16.82
C LEU A 487 -9.87 -21.60 16.84
N LEU A 488 -10.41 -21.04 15.76
CA LEU A 488 -11.83 -20.72 15.62
C LEU A 488 -12.68 -21.99 15.59
N ILE A 489 -12.28 -23.01 14.82
CA ILE A 489 -12.97 -24.31 14.78
C ILE A 489 -12.91 -24.96 16.16
N THR A 490 -11.76 -24.95 16.83
CA THR A 490 -11.60 -25.48 18.19
C THR A 490 -12.54 -24.79 19.18
N ALA A 491 -12.61 -23.45 19.14
CA ALA A 491 -13.54 -22.69 19.99
C ALA A 491 -15.02 -22.99 19.66
N ALA A 492 -15.34 -23.32 18.41
CA ALA A 492 -16.68 -23.74 18.01
C ALA A 492 -17.02 -25.13 18.53
N LEU A 493 -16.10 -26.10 18.41
CA LEU A 493 -16.23 -27.47 18.92
C LEU A 493 -16.47 -27.48 20.44
N GLU A 494 -15.60 -26.81 21.21
CA GLU A 494 -15.73 -26.68 22.66
C GLU A 494 -17.10 -26.08 23.06
N ARG A 495 -17.52 -25.04 22.35
CA ARG A 495 -18.77 -24.32 22.65
C ARG A 495 -20.02 -25.14 22.31
N TYR A 496 -20.00 -25.91 21.24
CA TYR A 496 -21.09 -26.85 20.91
C TYR A 496 -20.96 -28.19 21.64
N LYS A 497 -19.92 -28.38 22.45
CA LYS A 497 -19.59 -29.64 23.15
C LYS A 497 -19.48 -30.83 22.18
N LEU A 498 -18.87 -30.57 21.03
CA LEU A 498 -18.64 -31.56 20.00
C LEU A 498 -17.18 -32.04 20.05
N LEU A 499 -16.99 -33.33 19.87
CA LEU A 499 -15.69 -33.89 19.55
C LEU A 499 -15.41 -33.73 18.05
N PRO A 500 -14.15 -33.52 17.62
CA PRO A 500 -13.77 -33.51 16.20
C PRO A 500 -14.31 -34.72 15.41
N SER A 501 -14.33 -35.90 16.02
CA SER A 501 -14.85 -37.16 15.47
C SER A 501 -16.37 -37.16 15.24
N GLN A 502 -17.11 -36.29 15.92
CA GLN A 502 -18.56 -36.12 15.72
C GLN A 502 -18.89 -35.18 14.55
N VAL A 503 -17.87 -34.51 13.99
CA VAL A 503 -18.02 -33.64 12.82
C VAL A 503 -17.72 -34.44 11.56
N ILE A 504 -18.75 -34.80 10.80
CA ILE A 504 -18.66 -35.56 9.55
C ILE A 504 -17.78 -34.81 8.54
N ALA A 505 -18.02 -33.51 8.40
CA ALA A 505 -17.24 -32.61 7.56
C ALA A 505 -17.31 -31.20 8.13
N HIS A 506 -16.33 -30.37 7.84
CA HIS A 506 -16.44 -28.94 8.08
C HIS A 506 -16.09 -28.15 6.83
N ALA A 507 -16.73 -27.00 6.68
CA ALA A 507 -16.50 -26.07 5.59
C ALA A 507 -16.20 -24.70 6.19
N VAL A 508 -15.18 -24.03 5.66
CA VAL A 508 -14.80 -22.68 6.07
C VAL A 508 -14.87 -21.80 4.86
N LEU A 509 -15.67 -20.73 4.96
CA LEU A 509 -15.74 -19.68 3.97
C LEU A 509 -15.02 -18.46 4.51
N GLU A 510 -14.02 -18.00 3.78
CA GLU A 510 -13.23 -16.83 4.11
C GLU A 510 -13.54 -15.70 3.13
N ALA A 511 -13.84 -14.53 3.65
CA ALA A 511 -14.14 -13.34 2.87
C ALA A 511 -13.50 -12.10 3.51
N LYS A 512 -13.46 -11.00 2.74
CA LYS A 512 -13.07 -9.70 3.28
C LYS A 512 -14.10 -9.26 4.34
N ALA A 513 -13.65 -8.86 5.52
CA ALA A 513 -14.56 -8.21 6.47
C ALA A 513 -14.94 -6.80 5.97
N GLU A 514 -16.19 -6.38 6.18
CA GLU A 514 -16.64 -5.00 5.88
C GLU A 514 -15.78 -3.92 6.58
N SER A 515 -15.23 -4.26 7.75
CA SER A 515 -14.34 -3.40 8.55
C SER A 515 -12.89 -3.39 8.05
N SER A 516 -12.54 -4.24 7.08
CA SER A 516 -11.21 -4.33 6.49
C SER A 516 -10.99 -3.14 5.55
N ARG A 517 -9.91 -2.41 5.78
CA ARG A 517 -9.55 -1.22 4.98
C ARG A 517 -8.37 -1.44 4.06
N ARG A 518 -7.69 -2.58 4.21
CA ARG A 518 -6.44 -2.90 3.53
C ARG A 518 -6.49 -4.32 3.01
N ARG A 519 -6.05 -4.47 1.76
CA ARG A 519 -5.77 -5.75 1.13
C ARG A 519 -4.45 -5.70 0.41
N ALA A 520 -3.76 -6.83 0.35
CA ALA A 520 -2.53 -6.95 -0.38
C ALA A 520 -2.37 -8.34 -0.97
N ARG A 521 -1.63 -8.46 -2.06
CA ARG A 521 -1.21 -9.75 -2.61
C ARG A 521 0.19 -9.66 -3.18
N MET A 522 0.86 -10.81 -3.26
CA MET A 522 2.00 -10.95 -4.19
C MET A 522 1.47 -11.08 -5.62
N ARG A 523 2.29 -10.71 -6.61
CA ARG A 523 1.94 -10.96 -8.02
C ARG A 523 1.68 -12.46 -8.23
N ARG A 524 0.51 -12.79 -8.81
CA ARG A 524 -0.03 -14.16 -8.95
C ARG A 524 -0.21 -14.94 -7.63
N GLY A 525 -0.26 -14.24 -6.49
CA GLY A 525 -0.63 -14.81 -5.21
C GLY A 525 -2.08 -14.50 -4.81
N THR A 526 -2.50 -15.10 -3.71
CA THR A 526 -3.83 -14.92 -3.12
C THR A 526 -4.00 -13.54 -2.49
N TRP A 527 -5.23 -13.01 -2.50
CA TRP A 527 -5.55 -11.80 -1.74
C TRP A 527 -5.52 -12.05 -0.24
N ARG A 528 -4.74 -11.23 0.47
CA ARG A 528 -4.75 -11.15 1.94
C ARG A 528 -5.45 -9.89 2.41
N TYR A 529 -6.14 -9.99 3.54
CA TYR A 529 -6.90 -8.89 4.14
C TYR A 529 -6.41 -8.59 5.55
N GLU A 530 -6.50 -7.33 5.98
CA GLU A 530 -6.20 -6.98 7.38
C GLU A 530 -7.21 -7.66 8.33
N ARG A 531 -8.48 -7.71 7.91
CA ARG A 531 -9.57 -8.37 8.64
C ARG A 531 -10.36 -9.31 7.73
N TYR A 532 -10.62 -10.51 8.25
CA TYR A 532 -11.39 -11.55 7.57
C TYR A 532 -12.76 -11.72 8.20
N SER A 533 -13.79 -11.87 7.38
CA SER A 533 -15.06 -12.46 7.76
C SER A 533 -14.95 -13.96 7.52
N VAL A 534 -15.02 -14.76 8.58
CA VAL A 534 -14.90 -16.22 8.49
C VAL A 534 -16.20 -16.86 8.96
N ARG A 535 -16.78 -17.69 8.09
CA ARG A 535 -17.94 -18.52 8.43
C ARG A 535 -17.53 -19.98 8.45
N VAL A 536 -17.69 -20.62 9.60
CA VAL A 536 -17.43 -22.04 9.80
C VAL A 536 -18.75 -22.77 9.84
N PHE A 537 -18.90 -23.79 8.99
CA PHE A 537 -19.98 -24.75 9.00
C PHE A 537 -19.45 -26.10 9.50
N LEU A 538 -19.95 -26.55 10.64
CA LEU A 538 -19.64 -27.87 11.19
C LEU A 538 -20.82 -28.80 10.89
N LEU A 539 -20.55 -29.85 10.14
CA LEU A 539 -21.55 -30.84 9.78
C LEU A 539 -21.51 -32.00 10.74
N THR A 540 -22.64 -32.26 11.39
CA THR A 540 -22.79 -33.31 12.40
C THR A 540 -23.94 -34.24 12.02
N HIS A 541 -24.06 -35.39 12.67
CA HIS A 541 -25.20 -36.30 12.45
C HIS A 541 -26.58 -35.68 12.68
N ASP A 542 -26.65 -34.64 13.52
CA ASP A 542 -27.89 -33.98 13.89
C ASP A 542 -28.23 -32.75 13.03
N GLY A 543 -27.30 -32.31 12.18
CA GLY A 543 -27.46 -31.13 11.33
C GLY A 543 -26.20 -30.29 11.22
N VAL A 544 -26.37 -29.04 10.80
CA VAL A 544 -25.31 -28.09 10.50
C VAL A 544 -25.22 -27.04 11.60
N ARG A 545 -24.02 -26.82 12.15
CA ARG A 545 -23.75 -25.75 13.11
C ARG A 545 -22.94 -24.66 12.40
N GLN A 546 -23.40 -23.42 12.44
CA GLN A 546 -22.71 -22.28 11.84
C GLN A 546 -22.14 -21.36 12.93
N VAL A 547 -20.92 -20.89 12.71
CA VAL A 547 -20.29 -19.80 13.46
C VAL A 547 -19.78 -18.76 12.48
N ALA A 548 -20.21 -17.51 12.64
CA ALA A 548 -19.64 -16.37 11.93
C ALA A 548 -18.76 -15.56 12.89
N ALA A 549 -17.52 -15.32 12.48
CA ALA A 549 -16.56 -14.55 13.26
C ALA A 549 -15.77 -13.60 12.36
N GLU A 550 -15.37 -12.49 12.95
CA GLU A 550 -14.41 -11.58 12.33
C GLU A 550 -13.04 -11.79 12.97
N ILE A 551 -12.00 -11.94 12.15
CA ILE A 551 -10.62 -12.15 12.56
C ILE A 551 -9.79 -10.93 12.18
N ASP A 552 -9.12 -10.31 13.17
CA ASP A 552 -8.09 -9.29 12.93
C ASP A 552 -6.73 -9.99 12.84
N LEU A 553 -6.16 -10.06 11.64
CA LEU A 553 -4.96 -10.85 11.38
C LEU A 553 -3.73 -10.28 12.09
N ALA A 554 -3.65 -8.98 12.38
CA ALA A 554 -2.50 -8.43 13.09
C ALA A 554 -2.55 -8.74 14.59
N ARG A 555 -3.75 -8.68 15.17
CA ARG A 555 -3.96 -8.85 16.61
C ARG A 555 -4.31 -10.29 17.03
N ALA A 556 -4.57 -11.16 16.07
CA ALA A 556 -5.10 -12.51 16.29
C ALA A 556 -6.40 -12.54 17.15
N THR A 557 -7.15 -11.43 17.13
CA THR A 557 -8.40 -11.30 17.90
C THR A 557 -9.58 -11.79 17.08
N ARG A 558 -10.44 -12.59 17.71
CA ARG A 558 -11.64 -13.18 17.10
C ARG A 558 -12.87 -12.58 17.74
N ARG A 559 -13.76 -11.97 16.95
CA ARG A 559 -15.06 -11.46 17.41
C ARG A 559 -16.17 -12.31 16.79
N THR A 560 -16.76 -13.21 17.57
CA THR A 560 -17.92 -13.99 17.12
C THR A 560 -19.11 -13.05 16.94
N ARG A 561 -19.61 -12.92 15.71
CA ARG A 561 -20.74 -12.04 15.37
C ARG A 561 -22.08 -12.77 15.48
N GLN A 562 -22.18 -13.97 14.91
CA GLN A 562 -23.44 -14.70 14.80
C GLN A 562 -23.24 -16.21 14.95
N ARG A 563 -24.30 -16.88 15.38
CA ARG A 563 -24.39 -18.34 15.47
C ARG A 563 -25.73 -18.78 14.94
N ALA A 564 -25.74 -19.91 14.25
CA ALA A 564 -26.97 -20.51 13.75
C ALA A 564 -26.87 -22.03 13.74
N ASN A 565 -28.01 -22.68 13.81
CA ASN A 565 -28.13 -24.13 13.81
C ASN A 565 -29.20 -24.50 12.79
N TYR A 566 -28.86 -25.36 11.84
CA TYR A 566 -29.76 -25.80 10.79
C TYR A 566 -29.93 -27.30 10.85
N ARG A 567 -31.14 -27.77 10.55
CA ARG A 567 -31.37 -29.17 10.20
C ARG A 567 -31.00 -29.35 8.73
N PHE A 568 -30.63 -30.57 8.33
CA PHE A 568 -30.28 -30.87 6.92
C PHE A 568 -31.42 -30.52 5.97
N ASP A 569 -32.62 -30.87 6.39
CA ASP A 569 -33.92 -30.60 5.79
C ASP A 569 -34.29 -29.11 5.76
N ALA A 570 -33.45 -28.18 6.23
CA ALA A 570 -33.70 -26.74 6.16
C ALA A 570 -32.90 -26.02 5.05
N ILE A 571 -31.92 -26.69 4.42
CA ILE A 571 -31.14 -26.13 3.32
C ILE A 571 -31.90 -26.38 2.02
N ALA A 572 -32.34 -25.32 1.34
CA ALA A 572 -33.16 -25.42 0.13
C ALA A 572 -32.30 -25.44 -1.14
N SER A 573 -31.30 -24.57 -1.22
CA SER A 573 -30.40 -24.49 -2.35
C SER A 573 -29.08 -23.81 -1.96
N VAL A 574 -28.05 -24.12 -2.74
CA VAL A 574 -26.73 -23.50 -2.69
C VAL A 574 -26.43 -23.02 -4.09
N GLN A 575 -26.06 -21.76 -4.25
CA GLN A 575 -25.72 -21.19 -5.54
C GLN A 575 -24.49 -20.29 -5.40
N VAL A 576 -23.64 -20.32 -6.41
CA VAL A 576 -22.63 -19.28 -6.64
C VAL A 576 -23.08 -18.48 -7.83
N THR A 577 -23.29 -17.20 -7.61
CA THR A 577 -23.59 -16.27 -8.70
C THR A 577 -22.32 -15.50 -9.00
N GLU A 578 -21.79 -15.68 -10.22
CA GLU A 578 -20.80 -14.78 -10.76
C GLU A 578 -21.49 -13.45 -11.11
N THR A 579 -21.01 -12.36 -10.54
CA THR A 579 -21.51 -11.02 -10.85
C THR A 579 -20.72 -10.47 -12.03
N ASP A 580 -21.37 -9.72 -12.93
CA ASP A 580 -20.76 -9.07 -14.11
C ASP A 580 -19.49 -8.23 -13.77
N ALA A 581 -19.36 -7.80 -12.52
CA ALA A 581 -18.21 -7.09 -11.96
C ALA A 581 -17.10 -7.99 -11.37
N ARG A 582 -16.91 -9.21 -11.90
CA ARG A 582 -15.84 -10.16 -11.51
C ARG A 582 -15.84 -10.59 -10.03
N GLY A 583 -16.93 -10.33 -9.30
CA GLY A 583 -17.15 -10.80 -7.95
C GLY A 583 -17.98 -12.07 -7.92
N GLN A 584 -17.73 -12.97 -6.97
CA GLN A 584 -18.57 -14.14 -6.74
C GLN A 584 -19.30 -14.00 -5.42
N ILE A 585 -20.63 -14.11 -5.50
CA ILE A 585 -21.49 -14.12 -4.33
C ILE A 585 -21.88 -15.57 -4.08
N PHE A 586 -21.48 -16.06 -2.91
CA PHE A 586 -21.97 -17.31 -2.36
C PHE A 586 -23.35 -17.04 -1.73
N GLU A 587 -24.37 -17.76 -2.21
CA GLU A 587 -25.74 -17.66 -1.71
C GLU A 587 -26.22 -19.04 -1.25
N LEU A 588 -26.45 -19.16 0.06
CA LEU A 588 -27.10 -20.32 0.68
C LEU A 588 -28.54 -19.93 1.00
N THR A 589 -29.52 -20.58 0.38
CA THR A 589 -30.94 -20.34 0.64
C THR A 589 -31.49 -21.41 1.56
N LEU A 590 -32.12 -20.96 2.64
CA LEU A 590 -32.82 -21.83 3.57
C LEU A 590 -34.30 -21.93 3.18
N ILE A 591 -34.99 -23.02 3.58
CA ILE A 591 -36.41 -23.27 3.26
C ILE A 591 -37.33 -22.16 3.81
N ASN A 592 -36.92 -21.48 4.89
CA ASN A 592 -37.66 -20.33 5.41
C ASN A 592 -37.59 -19.08 4.52
N GLY A 593 -36.80 -19.11 3.44
CA GLY A 593 -36.70 -18.04 2.46
C GLY A 593 -35.66 -16.97 2.77
N ASP A 594 -34.90 -17.08 3.87
CA ASP A 594 -33.84 -16.13 4.20
C ASP A 594 -32.52 -16.51 3.50
N PRO A 595 -32.03 -15.74 2.52
CA PRO A 595 -30.78 -16.04 1.85
C PRO A 595 -29.58 -15.57 2.68
N ILE A 596 -28.62 -16.46 2.83
CA ILE A 596 -27.33 -16.19 3.45
C ILE A 596 -26.35 -15.86 2.33
N LYS A 597 -26.06 -14.57 2.15
CA LYS A 597 -25.13 -14.06 1.13
C LYS A 597 -23.77 -13.74 1.74
N GLU A 598 -22.71 -14.10 1.03
CA GLU A 598 -21.33 -13.64 1.26
C GLU A 598 -20.65 -13.30 -0.05
N GLU A 599 -19.94 -12.19 -0.06
CA GLU A 599 -19.10 -11.78 -1.18
C GLU A 599 -17.69 -12.33 -0.94
N VAL A 600 -17.32 -13.37 -1.69
CA VAL A 600 -16.03 -14.07 -1.51
C VAL A 600 -14.90 -13.32 -2.23
N VAL A 601 -15.23 -12.62 -3.33
CA VAL A 601 -14.28 -11.84 -4.12
C VAL A 601 -14.89 -10.48 -4.44
N ALA A 602 -14.31 -9.40 -3.91
CA ALA A 602 -14.58 -8.04 -4.35
C ALA A 602 -13.44 -7.58 -5.27
N SER A 603 -13.67 -7.38 -6.57
CA SER A 603 -12.61 -6.92 -7.48
C SER A 603 -12.96 -5.59 -8.14
N GLU A 604 -12.65 -4.49 -7.46
CA GLU A 604 -12.35 -3.21 -8.10
C GLU A 604 -10.83 -3.05 -8.17
N VAL A 605 -10.18 -3.58 -9.20
CA VAL A 605 -8.83 -3.18 -9.58
C VAL A 605 -8.80 -2.89 -11.09
N PRO A 606 -8.26 -1.74 -11.54
CA PRO A 606 -8.15 -1.43 -12.96
C PRO A 606 -7.10 -2.31 -13.65
N ASP A 607 -7.52 -3.04 -14.69
CA ASP A 607 -6.88 -3.32 -15.99
C ASP A 607 -5.33 -3.28 -16.15
N GLU A 608 -4.52 -3.74 -15.19
CA GLU A 608 -3.06 -3.87 -15.45
C GLU A 608 -2.60 -5.24 -15.96
N ASP A 609 -3.42 -6.30 -15.98
CA ASP A 609 -3.24 -7.48 -16.84
C ASP A 609 -4.41 -8.48 -16.62
N HIS A 610 -5.29 -8.64 -17.62
CA HIS A 610 -6.47 -9.53 -17.50
C HIS A 610 -6.09 -10.99 -17.18
N LEU A 611 -4.97 -11.47 -17.74
CA LEU A 611 -4.50 -12.85 -17.55
C LEU A 611 -4.07 -13.11 -16.09
N ASP A 612 -3.45 -12.13 -15.43
CA ASP A 612 -3.02 -12.25 -14.03
C ASP A 612 -4.20 -12.12 -13.05
N ALA A 613 -5.32 -11.50 -13.48
CA ALA A 613 -6.52 -11.35 -12.66
C ALA A 613 -7.29 -12.67 -12.52
N ASP A 614 -7.44 -13.44 -13.60
CA ASP A 614 -8.16 -14.72 -13.58
C ASP A 614 -7.44 -15.78 -12.74
N ILE A 615 -6.11 -15.89 -12.89
CA ILE A 615 -5.29 -16.80 -12.07
C ILE A 615 -5.41 -16.46 -10.59
N ALA A 616 -5.29 -15.17 -10.23
CA ALA A 616 -5.40 -14.75 -8.85
C ALA A 616 -6.81 -14.95 -8.27
N ARG A 617 -7.85 -14.86 -9.12
CA ARG A 617 -9.23 -15.18 -8.73
C ARG A 617 -9.33 -16.66 -8.36
N GLU A 618 -8.88 -17.55 -9.23
CA GLU A 618 -8.90 -19.00 -8.99
C GLU A 618 -8.17 -19.38 -7.69
N LEU A 619 -6.95 -18.84 -7.49
CA LEU A 619 -6.18 -19.04 -6.26
C LEU A 619 -6.91 -18.51 -5.02
N THR A 620 -7.56 -17.35 -5.13
CA THR A 620 -8.32 -16.78 -4.01
C THR A 620 -9.51 -17.66 -3.65
N LEU A 621 -10.26 -18.17 -4.65
CA LEU A 621 -11.40 -19.07 -4.41
C LEU A 621 -10.98 -20.39 -3.75
N ASP A 622 -9.85 -20.95 -4.20
CA ASP A 622 -9.30 -22.17 -3.62
C ASP A 622 -8.88 -21.95 -2.16
N SER A 623 -8.13 -20.86 -1.90
CA SER A 623 -7.69 -20.50 -0.55
C SER A 623 -8.84 -20.13 0.39
N ALA A 624 -9.91 -19.54 -0.13
CA ALA A 624 -11.09 -19.15 0.64
C ALA A 624 -11.95 -20.35 1.07
N GLY A 625 -11.57 -21.57 0.65
CA GLY A 625 -12.27 -22.81 0.97
C GLY A 625 -13.60 -22.96 0.23
N LEU A 626 -13.86 -22.15 -0.80
CA LEU A 626 -15.14 -22.12 -1.49
C LEU A 626 -15.43 -23.46 -2.19
N ASN A 627 -14.46 -24.04 -2.90
CA ASN A 627 -14.63 -25.31 -3.61
C ASN A 627 -15.08 -26.45 -2.69
N ASN A 628 -14.38 -26.60 -1.55
CA ASN A 628 -14.73 -27.60 -0.54
C ASN A 628 -16.11 -27.30 0.08
N THR A 629 -16.38 -26.04 0.38
CA THR A 629 -17.67 -25.60 0.96
C THR A 629 -18.84 -25.89 0.05
N LEU A 630 -18.70 -25.61 -1.26
CA LEU A 630 -19.73 -25.89 -2.26
C LEU A 630 -20.03 -27.37 -2.37
N HIS A 631 -19.00 -28.19 -2.55
CA HIS A 631 -19.19 -29.63 -2.67
C HIS A 631 -19.93 -30.22 -1.44
N VAL A 632 -19.60 -29.76 -0.23
CA VAL A 632 -20.27 -30.23 0.99
C VAL A 632 -21.73 -29.75 1.03
N LEU A 633 -21.98 -28.47 0.78
CA LEU A 633 -23.31 -27.88 0.91
C LEU A 633 -24.26 -28.28 -0.22
N GLU A 634 -23.78 -28.43 -1.46
CA GLU A 634 -24.55 -28.93 -2.60
C GLU A 634 -24.96 -30.38 -2.40
N GLY A 635 -24.05 -31.23 -1.88
CA GLY A 635 -24.38 -32.61 -1.53
C GLY A 635 -25.50 -32.69 -0.49
N ILE A 636 -25.46 -31.81 0.52
CA ILE A 636 -26.54 -31.70 1.51
C ILE A 636 -27.85 -31.20 0.88
N ALA A 637 -27.78 -30.20 0.01
CA ALA A 637 -28.98 -29.67 -0.65
C ALA A 637 -29.65 -30.70 -1.57
N ALA A 638 -28.86 -31.55 -2.23
CA ALA A 638 -29.35 -32.58 -3.14
C ALA A 638 -29.93 -33.82 -2.41
N GLU A 639 -29.25 -34.30 -1.38
CA GLU A 639 -29.52 -35.62 -0.76
C GLU A 639 -29.96 -35.53 0.72
N GLY A 640 -29.87 -34.34 1.33
CA GLY A 640 -30.31 -34.08 2.70
C GLY A 640 -29.60 -34.92 3.74
N LYS A 641 -30.38 -35.55 4.63
CA LYS A 641 -29.85 -36.38 5.72
C LYS A 641 -29.19 -37.68 5.23
N GLU A 642 -29.57 -38.19 4.06
CA GLU A 642 -28.98 -39.42 3.53
C GLU A 642 -27.53 -39.21 3.08
N TRP A 643 -27.18 -38.02 2.57
CA TRP A 643 -25.79 -37.64 2.27
C TRP A 643 -24.88 -37.85 3.48
N ALA A 644 -25.28 -37.32 4.63
CA ALA A 644 -24.52 -37.41 5.88
C ALA A 644 -24.45 -38.86 6.40
N ARG A 645 -25.53 -39.64 6.24
CA ARG A 645 -25.57 -41.05 6.63
C ARG A 645 -24.67 -41.92 5.77
N GLN A 646 -24.70 -41.76 4.45
CA GLN A 646 -23.87 -42.52 3.52
C GLN A 646 -22.38 -42.27 3.79
N ARG A 647 -22.01 -41.02 4.08
CA ARG A 647 -20.64 -40.63 4.41
C ARG A 647 -20.17 -41.17 5.76
N SER A 648 -21.06 -41.24 6.76
CA SER A 648 -20.75 -41.88 8.03
C SER A 648 -20.68 -43.42 7.99
N ARG A 649 -21.29 -44.04 6.97
CA ARG A 649 -21.36 -45.49 6.75
C ARG A 649 -20.37 -45.98 5.70
N GLY A 650 -19.51 -45.12 5.17
CA GLY A 650 -18.65 -45.38 4.00
C GLY A 650 -17.53 -46.38 4.26
N THR A 651 -17.85 -47.63 4.54
CA THR A 651 -16.91 -48.75 4.62
C THR A 651 -16.29 -49.04 3.24
N TYR A 652 -17.09 -48.91 2.17
CA TYR A 652 -16.72 -49.34 0.80
C TYR A 652 -15.55 -48.56 0.17
N ARG A 653 -15.42 -47.26 0.44
CA ARG A 653 -14.36 -46.40 -0.13
C ARG A 653 -13.08 -46.43 0.70
N ASN A 654 -13.23 -46.63 2.02
CA ASN A 654 -12.11 -46.96 2.90
C ASN A 654 -11.49 -48.32 2.54
N ASP A 655 -12.30 -49.30 2.12
CA ASP A 655 -11.78 -50.59 1.64
C ASP A 655 -10.99 -50.45 0.32
N ALA A 656 -11.41 -49.54 -0.57
CA ALA A 656 -10.65 -49.21 -1.78
C ALA A 656 -9.30 -48.56 -1.45
N LEU A 657 -9.24 -47.57 -0.55
CA LEU A 657 -7.96 -46.99 -0.11
C LEU A 657 -7.09 -48.02 0.63
N ARG A 658 -7.67 -48.86 1.48
CA ARG A 658 -6.95 -49.97 2.14
C ARG A 658 -6.38 -50.97 1.14
N SER A 659 -7.12 -51.31 0.10
CA SER A 659 -6.61 -52.19 -0.97
C SER A 659 -5.44 -51.57 -1.74
N LEU A 660 -5.36 -50.23 -1.77
CA LEU A 660 -4.32 -49.47 -2.48
C LEU A 660 -3.08 -49.20 -1.65
N PHE A 661 -3.15 -49.28 -0.33
CA PHE A 661 -1.98 -49.06 0.52
C PHE A 661 -1.61 -50.30 1.36
N GLY A 662 -2.47 -51.33 1.39
CA GLY A 662 -2.35 -52.51 2.25
C GLY A 662 -1.78 -53.78 1.60
N SER A 663 -1.05 -53.70 0.48
CA SER A 663 -0.47 -54.87 -0.20
C SER A 663 1.06 -54.87 -0.24
N ALA A 664 1.72 -54.65 0.90
CA ALA A 664 3.18 -54.74 1.03
C ALA A 664 3.64 -55.58 2.24
N GLU A 665 2.87 -56.62 2.61
CA GLU A 665 3.40 -57.76 3.35
C GLU A 665 3.29 -59.01 2.47
N GLY A 666 4.39 -59.30 1.77
CA GLY A 666 4.64 -60.52 1.02
C GLY A 666 6.12 -60.83 1.07
#